data_AF-A0A966EF90-F1
#
_entry.id   AF-A0A966EF90-F1
#
_cell.length_a   1.000
_cell.length_b   1.000
_cell.length_c   1.000
_cell.angle_alpha   90.00
_cell.angle_beta   90.00
_cell.angle_gamma   90.00
#
_symmetry.space_group_name_H-M   'P 1'
#
loop_
_entity.id
_entity.type
_entity.pdbx_description
1 polymer ?
#
loop_
_entity_poly.entity_id
_entity_poly.type
_entity_poly.pdbx_seq_one_letter_code
_entity_poly.pdbx_strand_id
1 'polypeptide(L)'
;MKSFVRLCLSRPITTLTIHLLLILAGILSVQQLPLSALPNFSKNRINVTIPYPNASPTQVENEVVRPLEEALATLHGLEGIESESSDGRGRVTLRFGHGSDTDAIKVDIRERLARAINDLPVEDIERIRVRDGGWGPGNETIMEARISSPAIDLSENYNLLVDRIQRPLERIDGVGQVELDGIKPLEVKIQFRKGDLEKHGLSLGGIAEVINGSNVDASIGKIWKDGKTRRLRMLNAIDEYEDLFDLPINDKGLRLGQVAIIDKVEGEMRWGRHLNHAPAISLEVSQQSGANTVNVCRKIREVVEQIQGDPQLEGIDLLVWQDQGKMIESSIGQLRDAGIVGGGLALIVLMLFLRRISATFLVGMAIPISVLTAMAALHLMEMELNTLTLLALMLGVGMLVDTAVVVVESIVRRAAMGEDPLLAATRGTMEVATPVFAATLTTMVVFLPVIISGESQFSEHLGSVGIVISLTIGASLFVSLTLVPMVSARIFGKQEVKKAAWFESFRNAYSRFLAGAIRYKWLTLVVAAAATFSVMIPFQNGFRFDLSDMDWKTNFANVSYNPVEGLDFREMEKVVTQIEEILESNREVIGEGDIYSWFSDGNAITRVYPPQELATEEYLADLRVKIGSVLPKVPGFNIKTSNGWGWGGRGGGGRSSAGTINVRLKGASGSLLDDLAPKVSSYLLGVEGVIDSEIPGRDQVDELRLEPNEDLLARLQVSGNQVARSVSMAFAGSRLSSLRTRSNDMEINLGLVDEETDSVTELKGMKFAITDDLELPIQDLGTLVQAEAPDERKRWDRMAYANISVQLGLEDQQVVQARVEEALAQYSWPVGYSWDLGEQWSGRWRNRDSFGEGL
;
A
#
# COMPACT_ATOMS: atom_id res chain seq x y z
N MET A 1 -21.92 23.12 36.69
CA MET A 1 -20.53 23.66 36.76
C MET A 1 -20.17 24.33 38.08
N LYS A 2 -20.91 25.36 38.52
CA LYS A 2 -20.63 26.10 39.77
C LYS A 2 -20.55 25.23 41.05
N SER A 3 -21.46 24.26 41.18
CA SER A 3 -21.45 23.29 42.29
C SER A 3 -20.26 22.32 42.22
N PHE A 4 -19.86 21.92 41.01
CA PHE A 4 -18.78 20.96 40.75
C PHE A 4 -17.39 21.51 41.12
N VAL A 5 -17.10 22.75 40.73
CA VAL A 5 -15.85 23.44 41.10
C VAL A 5 -15.76 23.61 42.63
N ARG A 6 -16.86 23.99 43.28
CA ARG A 6 -16.92 24.13 44.74
C ARG A 6 -16.70 22.79 45.46
N LEU A 7 -17.24 21.70 44.91
CA LEU A 7 -17.03 20.34 45.44
C LEU A 7 -15.54 19.96 45.41
N CYS A 8 -14.87 20.18 44.27
CA CYS A 8 -13.45 19.88 44.09
C CYS A 8 -12.54 20.69 45.03
N LEU A 9 -12.90 21.96 45.28
CA LEU A 9 -12.21 22.83 46.24
C LEU A 9 -12.44 22.43 47.70
N SER A 10 -13.65 21.94 48.03
CA SER A 10 -14.00 21.51 49.39
C SER A 10 -13.41 20.16 49.79
N ARG A 11 -13.08 19.30 48.82
CA ARG A 11 -12.52 17.95 49.03
C ARG A 11 -11.16 17.77 48.35
N PRO A 12 -10.12 18.48 48.83
CA PRO A 12 -8.84 18.53 48.14
C PRO A 12 -8.09 17.20 48.10
N ILE A 13 -8.27 16.32 49.10
CA ILE A 13 -7.66 14.98 49.11
C ILE A 13 -8.26 14.14 47.98
N THR A 14 -9.59 14.11 47.85
CA THR A 14 -10.29 13.37 46.79
C THR A 14 -9.89 13.88 45.40
N THR A 15 -9.85 15.20 45.20
CA THR A 15 -9.43 15.80 43.93
C THR A 15 -7.98 15.42 43.58
N LEU A 16 -7.07 15.45 44.56
CA LEU A 16 -5.68 15.04 44.36
C LEU A 16 -5.58 13.55 44.00
N THR A 17 -6.29 12.68 44.72
CA THR A 17 -6.29 11.23 44.47
C THR A 17 -6.79 10.92 43.06
N ILE A 18 -7.86 11.57 42.59
CA ILE A 18 -8.37 11.39 41.23
C ILE A 18 -7.30 11.76 40.19
N HIS A 19 -6.62 12.90 40.36
CA HIS A 19 -5.57 13.30 39.43
C HIS A 19 -4.35 12.38 39.48
N LEU A 20 -3.97 11.89 40.66
CA LEU A 20 -2.89 10.90 40.79
C LEU A 20 -3.25 9.59 40.09
N LEU A 21 -4.50 9.13 40.19
CA LEU A 21 -4.99 7.96 39.45
C LEU A 21 -4.99 8.20 37.94
N LEU A 22 -5.39 9.38 37.48
CA LEU A 22 -5.35 9.73 36.06
C LEU A 22 -3.91 9.84 35.53
N ILE A 23 -2.99 10.40 36.32
CA ILE A 23 -1.56 10.43 36.00
C ILE A 23 -1.01 9.01 35.90
N LEU A 24 -1.32 8.14 36.88
CA LEU A 24 -0.90 6.74 36.86
C LEU A 24 -1.48 5.99 35.66
N ALA A 25 -2.78 6.15 35.40
CA ALA A 25 -3.45 5.57 34.24
C ALA A 25 -2.82 6.07 32.93
N GLY A 26 -2.51 7.36 32.83
CA GLY A 26 -1.83 7.95 31.68
C GLY A 26 -0.42 7.40 31.47
N ILE A 27 0.36 7.23 32.54
CA ILE A 27 1.70 6.63 32.48
C ILE A 27 1.63 5.18 32.01
N LEU A 28 0.69 4.39 32.53
CA LEU A 28 0.47 3.02 32.09
C LEU A 28 -0.01 2.96 30.63
N SER A 29 -0.89 3.88 30.23
CA SER A 29 -1.40 3.99 28.87
C SER A 29 -0.30 4.30 27.86
N VAL A 30 0.66 5.16 28.20
CA VAL A 30 1.83 5.46 27.34
C VAL A 30 2.63 4.20 27.00
N GLN A 31 2.64 3.19 27.88
CA GLN A 31 3.34 1.93 27.64
C GLN A 31 2.50 0.87 26.90
N GLN A 32 1.17 0.98 26.97
CA GLN A 32 0.24 -0.01 26.42
C GLN A 32 -0.40 0.41 25.09
N LEU A 33 -0.43 1.71 24.81
CA LEU A 33 -0.96 2.23 23.55
C LEU A 33 -0.15 1.67 22.37
N PRO A 34 -0.82 1.02 21.39
CA PRO A 34 -0.14 0.56 20.18
C PRO A 34 0.49 1.73 19.44
N LEU A 35 1.71 1.53 18.94
CA LEU A 35 2.43 2.52 18.15
C LEU A 35 2.43 2.07 16.68
N SER A 36 1.92 2.94 15.81
CA SER A 36 1.78 2.67 14.37
C SER A 36 2.29 3.88 13.58
N ALA A 37 2.96 3.66 12.43
CA ALA A 37 3.46 4.80 11.63
C ALA A 37 2.30 5.53 10.95
N LEU A 38 1.30 4.77 10.49
CA LEU A 38 0.07 5.26 9.91
C LEU A 38 -1.14 4.79 10.72
N PRO A 39 -2.27 5.51 10.66
CA PRO A 39 -3.54 5.00 11.18
C PRO A 39 -3.87 3.66 10.52
N ASN A 40 -4.38 2.71 11.31
CA ASN A 40 -4.84 1.44 10.81
C ASN A 40 -5.97 1.70 9.79
N PHE A 41 -5.71 1.44 8.51
CA PHE A 41 -6.69 1.68 7.46
C PHE A 41 -7.84 0.69 7.66
N SER A 42 -9.09 1.18 7.72
CA SER A 42 -10.23 0.28 7.58
C SER A 42 -10.09 -0.45 6.25
N LYS A 43 -9.80 -1.76 6.31
CA LYS A 43 -9.47 -2.59 5.14
C LYS A 43 -10.77 -2.90 4.39
N ASN A 44 -11.34 -1.89 3.77
CA ASN A 44 -12.61 -1.98 3.05
C ASN A 44 -12.50 -2.74 1.73
N ARG A 45 -11.36 -3.36 1.44
CA ARG A 45 -11.11 -4.12 0.22
C ARG A 45 -10.65 -5.51 0.58
N ILE A 46 -11.11 -6.52 -0.17
CA ILE A 46 -10.64 -7.90 -0.06
C ILE A 46 -10.26 -8.37 -1.45
N ASN A 47 -9.04 -8.89 -1.58
CA ASN A 47 -8.51 -9.40 -2.83
C ASN A 47 -8.62 -10.92 -2.86
N VAL A 48 -9.32 -11.43 -3.88
CA VAL A 48 -9.39 -12.84 -4.22
C VAL A 48 -8.53 -13.06 -5.46
N THR A 49 -7.46 -13.83 -5.34
CA THR A 49 -6.56 -14.16 -6.45
C THR A 49 -6.68 -15.64 -6.78
N ILE A 50 -6.84 -15.94 -8.07
CA ILE A 50 -7.02 -17.27 -8.62
C ILE A 50 -5.95 -17.47 -9.68
N PRO A 51 -4.87 -18.20 -9.37
CA PRO A 51 -3.92 -18.61 -10.40
C PRO A 51 -4.59 -19.64 -11.31
N TYR A 52 -4.52 -19.41 -12.62
CA TYR A 52 -4.97 -20.32 -13.67
C TYR A 52 -3.87 -20.38 -14.73
N PRO A 53 -2.76 -21.10 -14.45
CA PRO A 53 -1.56 -21.07 -15.26
C PRO A 53 -1.84 -21.40 -16.73
N ASN A 54 -1.10 -20.77 -17.65
CA ASN A 54 -1.18 -21.01 -19.10
C ASN A 54 -2.53 -20.63 -19.76
N ALA A 55 -3.43 -19.97 -19.04
CA ALA A 55 -4.68 -19.45 -19.59
C ALA A 55 -4.54 -18.00 -20.05
N SER A 56 -5.06 -17.69 -21.25
CA SER A 56 -5.03 -16.34 -21.79
C SER A 56 -5.93 -15.39 -20.97
N PRO A 57 -5.68 -14.06 -20.98
CA PRO A 57 -6.52 -13.09 -20.28
C PRO A 57 -8.02 -13.21 -20.60
N THR A 58 -8.34 -13.52 -21.85
CA THR A 58 -9.73 -13.71 -22.31
C THR A 58 -10.35 -15.02 -21.78
N GLN A 59 -9.56 -16.08 -21.66
CA GLN A 59 -10.02 -17.33 -21.07
C GLN A 59 -10.23 -17.18 -19.56
N VAL A 60 -9.27 -16.56 -18.87
CA VAL A 60 -9.37 -16.24 -17.43
C VAL A 60 -10.61 -15.38 -17.15
N GLU A 61 -10.89 -14.39 -18.00
CA GLU A 61 -12.09 -13.57 -17.88
C GLU A 61 -13.37 -14.42 -17.90
N ASN A 62 -13.50 -15.29 -18.90
CA ASN A 62 -14.74 -16.02 -19.17
C ASN A 62 -14.96 -17.24 -18.27
N GLU A 63 -13.91 -18.00 -18.00
CA GLU A 63 -13.99 -19.27 -17.26
C GLU A 63 -13.82 -19.10 -15.75
N VAL A 64 -13.11 -18.04 -15.30
CA VAL A 64 -12.80 -17.85 -13.89
C VAL A 64 -13.42 -16.59 -13.34
N VAL A 65 -13.10 -15.42 -13.90
CA VAL A 65 -13.47 -14.14 -13.29
C VAL A 65 -14.98 -13.89 -13.37
N ARG A 66 -15.63 -14.11 -14.51
CA ARG A 66 -17.07 -13.87 -14.66
C ARG A 66 -17.94 -14.74 -13.76
N PRO A 67 -17.77 -16.08 -13.70
CA PRO A 67 -18.51 -16.92 -12.74
C PRO A 67 -18.27 -16.48 -11.29
N LEU A 68 -17.06 -16.06 -10.98
CA LEU A 68 -16.69 -15.62 -9.65
C LEU A 68 -17.33 -14.29 -9.26
N GLU A 69 -17.33 -13.31 -10.17
CA GLU A 69 -18.03 -12.04 -10.01
C GLU A 69 -19.52 -12.27 -9.72
N GLU A 70 -20.17 -13.18 -10.45
CA GLU A 70 -21.58 -13.51 -10.25
C GLU A 70 -21.85 -14.10 -8.86
N ALA A 71 -20.99 -15.00 -8.39
CA ALA A 71 -21.11 -15.59 -7.07
C ALA A 71 -20.85 -14.57 -5.94
N LEU A 72 -19.82 -13.73 -6.08
CA LEU A 72 -19.40 -12.76 -5.08
C LEU A 72 -20.28 -11.50 -5.05
N ALA A 73 -20.98 -11.17 -6.15
CA ALA A 73 -21.92 -10.04 -6.21
C ALA A 73 -23.11 -10.18 -5.26
N THR A 74 -23.34 -11.37 -4.69
CA THR A 74 -24.40 -11.62 -3.71
C THR A 74 -23.99 -11.36 -2.26
N LEU A 75 -22.75 -10.90 -2.02
CA LEU A 75 -22.25 -10.58 -0.69
C LEU A 75 -22.96 -9.36 -0.10
N HIS A 76 -23.29 -9.45 1.19
CA HIS A 76 -23.92 -8.36 1.91
C HIS A 76 -22.91 -7.23 2.17
N GLY A 77 -23.33 -5.97 2.00
CA GLY A 77 -22.49 -4.79 2.25
C GLY A 77 -21.43 -4.51 1.18
N LEU A 78 -21.48 -5.22 0.06
CA LEU A 78 -20.60 -5.01 -1.10
C LEU A 78 -21.00 -3.72 -1.83
N GLU A 79 -20.07 -2.76 -1.90
CA GLU A 79 -20.25 -1.48 -2.59
C GLU A 79 -19.80 -1.52 -4.05
N GLY A 80 -18.84 -2.38 -4.38
CA GLY A 80 -18.33 -2.51 -5.74
C GLY A 80 -17.40 -3.70 -5.93
N ILE A 81 -17.25 -4.12 -7.19
CA ILE A 81 -16.36 -5.20 -7.60
C ILE A 81 -15.47 -4.70 -8.72
N GLU A 82 -14.16 -4.87 -8.56
CA GLU A 82 -13.17 -4.61 -9.61
C GLU A 82 -12.42 -5.90 -9.89
N SER A 83 -12.35 -6.33 -11.14
CA SER A 83 -11.67 -7.55 -11.53
C SER A 83 -10.68 -7.30 -12.64
N GLU A 84 -9.61 -8.09 -12.62
CA GLU A 84 -8.48 -8.03 -13.53
C GLU A 84 -8.16 -9.46 -13.95
N SER A 85 -8.13 -9.70 -15.26
CA SER A 85 -7.72 -10.97 -15.85
C SER A 85 -6.42 -10.72 -16.59
N SER A 86 -5.36 -11.38 -16.14
CA SER A 86 -4.02 -11.33 -16.74
C SER A 86 -3.62 -12.74 -17.15
N ASP A 87 -2.57 -12.85 -17.95
CA ASP A 87 -2.00 -14.15 -18.32
C ASP A 87 -1.73 -15.01 -17.07
N GLY A 88 -2.30 -16.21 -17.06
CA GLY A 88 -2.13 -17.18 -15.99
C GLY A 88 -2.83 -16.87 -14.65
N ARG A 89 -3.60 -15.78 -14.54
CA ARG A 89 -4.15 -15.34 -13.23
C ARG A 89 -5.34 -14.39 -13.34
N GLY A 90 -6.40 -14.70 -12.58
CA GLY A 90 -7.51 -13.79 -12.28
C GLY A 90 -7.40 -13.16 -10.90
N ARG A 91 -7.77 -11.89 -10.77
CA ARG A 91 -7.87 -11.15 -9.51
C ARG A 91 -9.24 -10.47 -9.42
N VAL A 92 -9.94 -10.67 -8.31
CA VAL A 92 -11.20 -9.99 -7.99
C VAL A 92 -11.03 -9.23 -6.68
N THR A 93 -11.23 -7.93 -6.75
CA THR A 93 -11.15 -6.98 -5.64
C THR A 93 -12.57 -6.57 -5.26
N LEU A 94 -12.98 -6.98 -4.06
CA LEU A 94 -14.29 -6.66 -3.50
C LEU A 94 -14.16 -5.45 -2.59
N ARG A 95 -15.05 -4.47 -2.71
CA ARG A 95 -15.09 -3.31 -1.82
C ARG A 95 -16.34 -3.29 -0.95
N PHE A 96 -16.16 -2.94 0.30
CA PHE A 96 -17.19 -2.87 1.32
C PHE A 96 -17.25 -1.47 1.94
N GLY A 97 -18.37 -1.14 2.57
CA GLY A 97 -18.50 0.13 3.28
C GLY A 97 -17.59 0.23 4.50
N HIS A 98 -17.31 1.47 4.92
CA HIS A 98 -16.52 1.76 6.12
C HIS A 98 -17.12 1.10 7.38
N GLY A 99 -16.25 0.55 8.24
CA GLY A 99 -16.64 -0.11 9.49
C GLY A 99 -17.11 -1.57 9.34
N SER A 100 -16.95 -2.17 8.17
CA SER A 100 -17.26 -3.59 7.95
C SER A 100 -16.24 -4.52 8.60
N ASP A 101 -16.71 -5.61 9.20
CA ASP A 101 -15.84 -6.66 9.76
C ASP A 101 -15.27 -7.53 8.63
N THR A 102 -13.98 -7.32 8.33
CA THR A 102 -13.29 -8.00 7.24
C THR A 102 -13.07 -9.48 7.51
N ASP A 103 -12.95 -9.90 8.77
CA ASP A 103 -12.79 -11.30 9.12
C ASP A 103 -14.09 -12.07 8.90
N ALA A 104 -15.23 -11.47 9.29
CA ALA A 104 -16.55 -12.01 8.98
C ALA A 104 -16.77 -12.08 7.45
N ILE A 105 -16.44 -11.03 6.71
CA ILE A 105 -16.59 -11.00 5.25
C ILE A 105 -15.68 -12.04 4.57
N LYS A 106 -14.44 -12.25 5.03
CA LYS A 106 -13.55 -13.29 4.49
C LYS A 106 -14.15 -14.69 4.66
N VAL A 107 -14.87 -14.95 5.75
CA VAL A 107 -15.60 -16.21 5.95
C VAL A 107 -16.74 -16.33 4.93
N ASP A 108 -17.54 -15.28 4.75
CA ASP A 108 -18.62 -15.26 3.76
C ASP A 108 -18.11 -15.45 2.33
N ILE A 109 -17.00 -14.80 1.97
CA ILE A 109 -16.32 -14.97 0.69
C ILE A 109 -15.92 -16.43 0.49
N ARG A 110 -15.25 -17.05 1.48
CA ARG A 110 -14.85 -18.46 1.40
C ARG A 110 -16.05 -19.39 1.21
N GLU A 111 -17.18 -19.10 1.84
CA GLU A 111 -18.42 -19.86 1.64
C GLU A 111 -18.99 -19.70 0.21
N ARG A 112 -18.99 -18.47 -0.33
CA ARG A 112 -19.42 -18.21 -1.73
C ARG A 112 -18.50 -18.88 -2.73
N LEU A 113 -17.18 -18.79 -2.52
CA LEU A 113 -16.17 -19.45 -3.33
C LEU A 113 -16.36 -20.97 -3.34
N ALA A 114 -16.61 -21.58 -2.17
CA ALA A 114 -16.83 -23.02 -2.06
C ALA A 114 -18.08 -23.49 -2.84
N ARG A 115 -19.08 -22.63 -3.07
CA ARG A 115 -20.24 -22.93 -3.92
C ARG A 115 -19.92 -22.77 -5.40
N ALA A 116 -19.25 -21.67 -5.75
CA ALA A 116 -18.88 -21.33 -7.12
C ALA A 116 -17.79 -22.25 -7.69
N ILE A 117 -17.07 -22.98 -6.83
CA ILE A 117 -15.97 -23.85 -7.26
C ILE A 117 -16.43 -24.90 -8.28
N ASN A 118 -17.70 -25.33 -8.25
CA ASN A 118 -18.24 -26.31 -9.21
C ASN A 118 -18.42 -25.73 -10.63
N ASP A 119 -18.46 -24.40 -10.75
CA ASP A 119 -18.61 -23.70 -12.03
C ASP A 119 -17.23 -23.27 -12.59
N LEU A 120 -16.14 -23.53 -11.86
CA LEU A 120 -14.76 -23.23 -12.26
C LEU A 120 -14.07 -24.47 -12.84
N PRO A 121 -13.05 -24.32 -13.70
CA PRO A 121 -12.22 -25.42 -14.19
C PRO A 121 -11.29 -25.94 -13.08
N VAL A 122 -11.84 -26.70 -12.13
CA VAL A 122 -11.17 -27.12 -10.88
C VAL A 122 -9.91 -27.95 -11.08
N GLU A 123 -9.76 -28.63 -12.22
CA GLU A 123 -8.58 -29.45 -12.50
C GLU A 123 -7.35 -28.61 -12.85
N ASP A 124 -7.55 -27.38 -13.33
CA ASP A 124 -6.50 -26.55 -13.92
C ASP A 124 -6.21 -25.27 -13.12
N ILE A 125 -7.03 -24.94 -12.11
CA ILE A 125 -6.79 -23.80 -11.20
C ILE A 125 -5.95 -24.21 -9.99
N GLU A 126 -5.01 -23.35 -9.59
CA GLU A 126 -4.30 -23.52 -8.32
C GLU A 126 -5.14 -23.02 -7.13
N ARG A 127 -4.60 -23.17 -5.91
CA ARG A 127 -5.27 -22.77 -4.68
C ARG A 127 -5.65 -21.28 -4.69
N ILE A 128 -6.96 -21.01 -4.64
CA ILE A 128 -7.53 -19.67 -4.49
C ILE A 128 -7.00 -19.01 -3.21
N ARG A 129 -6.49 -17.79 -3.34
CA ARG A 129 -5.94 -16.99 -2.23
C ARG A 129 -6.90 -15.84 -1.92
N VAL A 130 -7.34 -15.75 -0.67
CA VAL A 130 -8.14 -14.63 -0.16
C VAL A 130 -7.29 -13.87 0.85
N ARG A 131 -7.00 -12.60 0.55
CA ARG A 131 -6.20 -11.71 1.38
C ARG A 131 -6.91 -10.38 1.56
N ASP A 132 -6.62 -9.67 2.64
CA ASP A 132 -7.10 -8.29 2.75
C ASP A 132 -6.50 -7.46 1.60
N GLY A 133 -7.31 -6.61 0.98
CA GLY A 133 -6.92 -5.76 -0.13
C GLY A 133 -6.34 -4.44 0.36
N GLY A 134 -5.11 -4.14 -0.05
CA GLY A 134 -4.42 -2.87 0.21
C GLY A 134 -3.45 -2.54 -0.92
N TRP A 135 -3.07 -1.27 -1.03
CA TRP A 135 -2.13 -0.78 -2.03
C TRP A 135 -0.69 -0.89 -1.53
N GLY A 136 0.17 -1.62 -2.23
CA GLY A 136 1.59 -1.83 -1.88
C GLY A 136 1.86 -3.11 -1.08
N PRO A 137 3.12 -3.38 -0.67
CA PRO A 137 3.43 -4.34 0.39
C PRO A 137 2.42 -4.12 1.51
N GLY A 138 1.73 -5.17 1.96
CA GLY A 138 0.55 -5.03 2.82
C GLY A 138 0.84 -4.06 3.96
N ASN A 139 -0.15 -3.30 4.44
CA ASN A 139 0.02 -2.34 5.56
C ASN A 139 0.59 -2.96 6.86
N GLU A 140 0.80 -4.27 6.89
CA GLU A 140 1.52 -5.01 7.92
C GLU A 140 3.04 -4.98 7.72
N THR A 141 3.55 -4.60 6.55
CA THR A 141 4.98 -4.50 6.21
C THR A 141 5.57 -3.30 6.94
N ILE A 142 6.23 -3.60 8.05
CA ILE A 142 6.84 -2.61 8.95
C ILE A 142 8.29 -2.29 8.56
N MET A 143 8.92 -3.19 7.80
CA MET A 143 10.27 -3.00 7.29
C MET A 143 10.40 -3.59 5.89
N GLU A 144 11.05 -2.85 5.02
CA GLU A 144 11.39 -3.25 3.66
C GLU A 144 12.89 -3.06 3.47
N ALA A 145 13.57 -4.12 3.04
CA ALA A 145 14.97 -4.11 2.72
C ALA A 145 15.20 -4.69 1.32
N ARG A 146 16.38 -4.44 0.76
CA ARG A 146 16.87 -5.14 -0.42
C ARG A 146 18.16 -5.85 -0.10
N ILE A 147 18.25 -7.05 -0.63
CA ILE A 147 19.44 -7.88 -0.63
C ILE A 147 20.03 -7.72 -2.03
N SER A 148 21.25 -7.23 -2.15
CA SER A 148 21.96 -7.14 -3.42
C SER A 148 23.37 -7.67 -3.25
N SER A 149 23.97 -8.16 -4.33
CA SER A 149 25.34 -8.64 -4.32
C SER A 149 25.93 -8.51 -5.73
N PRO A 150 27.02 -7.75 -5.91
CA PRO A 150 27.71 -7.67 -7.20
C PRO A 150 28.65 -8.86 -7.47
N ALA A 151 29.00 -9.65 -6.45
CA ALA A 151 30.03 -10.69 -6.52
C ALA A 151 29.50 -12.13 -6.43
N ILE A 152 28.37 -12.32 -5.73
CA ILE A 152 27.71 -13.60 -5.49
C ILE A 152 26.41 -13.63 -6.28
N ASP A 153 26.19 -14.71 -7.01
CA ASP A 153 24.89 -15.03 -7.61
C ASP A 153 23.90 -15.42 -6.50
N LEU A 154 22.91 -14.57 -6.29
CA LEU A 154 21.91 -14.78 -5.24
C LEU A 154 20.96 -15.93 -5.58
N SER A 155 20.73 -16.23 -6.86
CA SER A 155 19.79 -17.27 -7.32
C SER A 155 20.23 -18.67 -6.92
N GLU A 156 21.53 -18.98 -7.00
CA GLU A 156 22.08 -20.27 -6.55
C GLU A 156 22.04 -20.44 -5.02
N ASN A 157 21.88 -19.34 -4.29
CA ASN A 157 21.99 -19.27 -2.83
C ASN A 157 20.63 -19.06 -2.13
N TYR A 158 19.51 -19.41 -2.77
CA TYR A 158 18.16 -19.32 -2.17
C TYR A 158 18.09 -19.88 -0.74
N ASN A 159 18.59 -21.10 -0.53
CA ASN A 159 18.54 -21.76 0.79
C ASN A 159 19.37 -21.01 1.83
N LEU A 160 20.50 -20.39 1.43
CA LEU A 160 21.32 -19.57 2.32
C LEU A 160 20.52 -18.35 2.81
N LEU A 161 19.84 -17.65 1.90
CA LEU A 161 19.01 -16.49 2.23
C LEU A 161 17.85 -16.88 3.14
N VAL A 162 17.17 -17.99 2.85
CA VAL A 162 16.07 -18.48 3.70
C VAL A 162 16.57 -18.85 5.11
N ASP A 163 17.67 -19.60 5.21
CA ASP A 163 18.15 -20.11 6.49
C ASP A 163 18.84 -19.06 7.36
N ARG A 164 19.55 -18.11 6.74
CA ARG A 164 20.37 -17.11 7.43
C ARG A 164 19.70 -15.75 7.54
N ILE A 165 18.75 -15.41 6.67
CA ILE A 165 18.06 -14.11 6.69
C ILE A 165 16.59 -14.30 7.07
N GLN A 166 15.82 -15.07 6.29
CA GLN A 166 14.37 -15.17 6.49
C GLN A 166 14.00 -15.82 7.84
N ARG A 167 14.48 -17.05 8.11
CA ARG A 167 14.11 -17.81 9.32
C ARG A 167 14.51 -17.11 10.63
N PRO A 168 15.69 -16.48 10.76
CA PRO A 168 16.03 -15.72 11.97
C PRO A 168 15.08 -14.54 12.21
N LEU A 169 14.68 -13.83 11.15
CA LEU A 169 13.72 -12.73 11.25
C LEU A 169 12.32 -13.20 11.62
N GLU A 170 11.84 -14.32 11.08
CA GLU A 170 10.55 -14.93 11.42
C GLU A 170 10.45 -15.37 12.90
N ARG A 171 11.59 -15.68 13.55
CA ARG A 171 11.62 -16.07 14.97
C ARG A 171 11.45 -14.89 15.93
N ILE A 172 11.51 -13.65 15.44
CA ILE A 172 11.38 -12.46 16.27
C ILE A 172 9.93 -12.33 16.74
N ASP A 173 9.75 -12.28 18.06
CA ASP A 173 8.44 -12.04 18.68
C ASP A 173 7.82 -10.71 18.20
N GLY A 174 6.65 -10.81 17.57
CA GLY A 174 5.93 -9.74 16.89
C GLY A 174 6.05 -9.71 15.36
N VAL A 175 6.93 -10.52 14.75
CA VAL A 175 6.99 -10.71 13.29
C VAL A 175 5.97 -11.75 12.84
N GLY A 176 5.15 -11.40 11.86
CA GLY A 176 4.07 -12.24 11.33
C GLY A 176 4.50 -13.03 10.10
N GLN A 177 5.16 -12.37 9.16
CA GLN A 177 5.64 -12.99 7.93
C GLN A 177 6.90 -12.27 7.45
N VAL A 178 7.84 -13.02 6.89
CA VAL A 178 8.96 -12.46 6.14
C VAL A 178 8.88 -13.04 4.73
N GLU A 179 8.82 -12.17 3.72
CA GLU A 179 8.70 -12.57 2.31
C GLU A 179 9.96 -12.14 1.55
N LEU A 180 10.57 -13.11 0.87
CA LEU A 180 11.64 -12.87 -0.11
C LEU A 180 11.01 -12.87 -1.49
N ASP A 181 11.20 -11.78 -2.22
CA ASP A 181 10.60 -11.59 -3.54
C ASP A 181 11.68 -11.18 -4.55
N GLY A 182 11.75 -11.87 -5.68
CA GLY A 182 12.81 -11.69 -6.69
C GLY A 182 13.84 -12.81 -6.68
N ILE A 183 13.50 -13.91 -6.00
CA ILE A 183 14.22 -15.17 -6.04
C ILE A 183 13.23 -16.31 -5.93
N LYS A 184 13.45 -17.40 -6.67
CA LYS A 184 12.67 -18.63 -6.55
C LYS A 184 13.54 -19.80 -6.07
N PRO A 185 12.95 -20.81 -5.40
CA PRO A 185 13.64 -22.06 -5.20
C PRO A 185 14.00 -22.68 -6.55
N LEU A 186 15.12 -23.41 -6.58
CA LEU A 186 15.53 -24.17 -7.75
C LEU A 186 14.50 -25.28 -8.05
N GLU A 187 14.14 -25.41 -9.32
CA GLU A 187 13.29 -26.47 -9.86
C GLU A 187 14.11 -27.46 -10.70
N VAL A 188 13.59 -28.68 -10.87
CA VAL A 188 14.16 -29.67 -11.78
C VAL A 188 13.45 -29.53 -13.12
N LYS A 189 14.15 -29.07 -14.15
CA LYS A 189 13.65 -29.00 -15.53
C LYS A 189 14.09 -30.26 -16.29
N ILE A 190 13.12 -31.05 -16.74
CA ILE A 190 13.32 -32.27 -17.52
C ILE A 190 12.90 -31.97 -18.96
N GLN A 191 13.89 -31.82 -19.85
CA GLN A 191 13.68 -31.47 -21.24
C GLN A 191 13.94 -32.67 -22.16
N PHE A 192 13.14 -32.82 -23.20
CA PHE A 192 13.29 -33.89 -24.18
C PHE A 192 13.51 -33.32 -25.57
N ARG A 193 14.35 -34.00 -26.35
CA ARG A 193 14.39 -33.79 -27.80
C ARG A 193 13.35 -34.68 -28.45
N LYS A 194 12.54 -34.12 -29.34
CA LYS A 194 11.46 -34.85 -30.02
C LYS A 194 11.96 -36.11 -30.74
N GLY A 195 13.09 -36.00 -31.45
CA GLY A 195 13.65 -37.13 -32.20
C GLY A 195 14.01 -38.34 -31.31
N ASP A 196 14.39 -38.08 -30.05
CA ASP A 196 14.72 -39.14 -29.09
C ASP A 196 13.46 -39.80 -28.51
N LEU A 197 12.38 -39.03 -28.30
CA LEU A 197 11.07 -39.56 -27.91
C LEU A 197 10.48 -40.48 -29.00
N GLU A 198 10.43 -40.00 -30.25
CA GLU A 198 9.90 -40.74 -31.40
C GLU A 198 10.67 -42.05 -31.65
N LYS A 199 12.01 -42.00 -31.57
CA LYS A 199 12.89 -43.16 -31.77
C LYS A 199 12.63 -44.29 -30.76
N HIS A 200 12.24 -43.94 -29.54
CA HIS A 200 11.99 -44.89 -28.46
C HIS A 200 10.49 -45.19 -28.27
N GLY A 201 9.60 -44.56 -29.04
CA GLY A 201 8.15 -44.71 -28.93
C GLY A 201 7.63 -44.24 -27.58
N LEU A 202 8.16 -43.13 -27.07
CA LEU A 202 7.80 -42.55 -25.78
C LEU A 202 6.95 -41.30 -25.97
N SER A 203 5.95 -41.10 -25.11
CA SER A 203 5.17 -39.86 -25.02
C SER A 203 5.50 -39.10 -23.74
N LEU A 204 5.42 -37.77 -23.79
CA LEU A 204 5.62 -36.92 -22.61
C LEU A 204 4.64 -37.29 -21.47
N GLY A 205 3.37 -37.55 -21.82
CA GLY A 205 2.34 -37.98 -20.86
C GLY A 205 2.68 -39.31 -20.18
N GLY A 206 3.14 -40.31 -20.94
CA GLY A 206 3.56 -41.60 -20.36
C GLY A 206 4.75 -41.46 -19.41
N ILE A 207 5.73 -40.61 -19.76
CA ILE A 207 6.87 -40.35 -18.88
C ILE A 207 6.43 -39.60 -17.61
N ALA A 208 5.54 -38.62 -17.73
CA ALA A 208 4.97 -37.91 -16.59
C ALA A 208 4.25 -38.85 -15.61
N GLU A 209 3.49 -39.83 -16.11
CA GLU A 209 2.88 -40.87 -15.28
C GLU A 209 3.92 -41.75 -14.57
N VAL A 210 4.98 -42.14 -15.27
CA VAL A 210 6.08 -42.91 -14.66
C VAL A 210 6.76 -42.12 -13.54
N ILE A 211 7.07 -40.84 -13.76
CA ILE A 211 7.71 -40.00 -12.74
C ILE A 211 6.79 -39.84 -11.52
N ASN A 212 5.52 -39.50 -11.74
CA ASN A 212 4.54 -39.36 -10.63
C ASN A 212 4.31 -40.67 -9.87
N GLY A 213 4.28 -41.81 -10.57
CA GLY A 213 4.16 -43.14 -9.95
C GLY A 213 5.41 -43.61 -9.22
N SER A 214 6.57 -43.03 -9.55
CA SER A 214 7.87 -43.41 -8.97
C SER A 214 8.31 -42.56 -7.78
N ASN A 215 7.52 -41.55 -7.40
CA ASN A 215 7.77 -40.66 -6.26
C ASN A 215 6.71 -40.86 -5.16
N VAL A 216 6.65 -42.07 -4.57
CA VAL A 216 5.60 -42.48 -3.62
C VAL A 216 6.19 -42.88 -2.26
N ASP A 217 5.85 -42.11 -1.22
CA ASP A 217 6.07 -42.45 0.19
C ASP A 217 4.73 -42.79 0.88
N ALA A 218 4.40 -44.08 0.94
CA ALA A 218 3.10 -44.55 1.41
C ALA A 218 3.22 -45.46 2.64
N SER A 219 2.40 -45.20 3.67
CA SER A 219 2.23 -46.10 4.81
C SER A 219 1.34 -47.28 4.43
N ILE A 220 1.93 -48.45 4.19
CA ILE A 220 1.21 -49.64 3.70
C ILE A 220 0.41 -50.32 4.82
N GLY A 221 0.82 -50.21 6.09
CA GLY A 221 0.07 -50.82 7.18
C GLY A 221 0.79 -50.92 8.52
N LYS A 222 0.24 -51.74 9.42
CA LYS A 222 0.81 -52.01 10.75
C LYS A 222 0.76 -53.51 11.03
N ILE A 223 1.83 -54.04 11.61
CA ILE A 223 1.90 -55.40 12.14
C ILE A 223 1.89 -55.30 13.67
N TRP A 224 0.98 -56.04 14.29
CA TRP A 224 0.93 -56.19 15.75
C TRP A 224 1.49 -57.56 16.13
N LYS A 225 2.66 -57.59 16.79
CA LYS A 225 3.28 -58.83 17.27
C LYS A 225 4.12 -58.56 18.51
N ASP A 226 4.08 -59.48 19.49
CA ASP A 226 4.85 -59.41 20.75
C ASP A 226 4.61 -58.12 21.56
N GLY A 227 3.36 -57.65 21.61
CA GLY A 227 3.00 -56.40 22.27
C GLY A 227 3.56 -55.12 21.62
N LYS A 228 4.21 -55.24 20.45
CA LYS A 228 4.77 -54.11 19.69
C LYS A 228 4.01 -53.90 18.39
N THR A 229 3.78 -52.64 18.05
CA THR A 229 3.23 -52.21 16.76
C THR A 229 4.39 -51.81 15.85
N ARG A 230 4.57 -52.52 14.73
CA ARG A 230 5.55 -52.18 13.69
C ARG A 230 4.82 -51.56 12.50
N ARG A 231 5.22 -50.35 12.09
CA ARG A 231 4.64 -49.68 10.91
C ARG A 231 5.37 -50.17 9.66
N LEU A 232 4.61 -50.55 8.64
CA LEU A 232 5.10 -50.87 7.31
C LEU A 232 4.95 -49.61 6.45
N ARG A 233 6.04 -49.17 5.83
CA ARG A 233 6.10 -48.00 4.94
C ARG A 233 6.82 -48.40 3.66
N MET A 234 6.24 -48.06 2.51
CA MET A 234 6.91 -48.14 1.22
C MET A 234 7.75 -46.88 1.06
N LEU A 235 9.04 -47.08 0.81
CA LEU A 235 9.96 -46.02 0.48
C LEU A 235 10.30 -46.18 -0.99
N ASN A 236 9.60 -45.46 -1.84
CA ASN A 236 9.88 -45.31 -3.26
C ASN A 236 9.89 -43.82 -3.58
N ALA A 237 10.57 -43.03 -2.75
CA ALA A 237 10.74 -41.61 -2.93
C ALA A 237 12.12 -41.38 -3.56
N ILE A 238 12.18 -40.45 -4.50
CA ILE A 238 13.41 -40.02 -5.15
C ILE A 238 14.07 -39.03 -4.16
N ASP A 239 15.25 -39.37 -3.64
CA ASP A 239 15.89 -38.64 -2.51
C ASP A 239 16.69 -37.43 -3.04
N GLU A 240 17.34 -37.59 -4.19
CA GLU A 240 18.18 -36.60 -4.87
C GLU A 240 17.74 -36.46 -6.34
N TYR A 241 17.95 -35.29 -6.97
CA TYR A 241 17.51 -35.11 -8.36
C TYR A 241 18.35 -35.99 -9.32
N GLU A 242 19.56 -36.36 -8.91
CA GLU A 242 20.45 -37.30 -9.60
C GLU A 242 19.83 -38.69 -9.75
N ASP A 243 18.95 -39.10 -8.84
CA ASP A 243 18.23 -40.38 -8.93
C ASP A 243 17.26 -40.39 -10.12
N LEU A 244 16.82 -39.22 -10.61
CA LEU A 244 15.97 -39.12 -11.80
C LEU A 244 16.71 -39.63 -13.04
N PHE A 245 18.04 -39.46 -13.15
CA PHE A 245 18.79 -39.93 -14.32
C PHE A 245 18.69 -41.44 -14.48
N ASP A 246 18.61 -42.17 -13.37
CA ASP A 246 18.54 -43.62 -13.34
C ASP A 246 17.10 -44.17 -13.39
N LEU A 247 16.09 -43.31 -13.42
CA LEU A 247 14.69 -43.73 -13.40
C LEU A 247 14.34 -44.55 -14.67
N PRO A 248 13.88 -45.82 -14.55
CA PRO A 248 13.46 -46.60 -15.70
C PRO A 248 12.13 -46.09 -16.26
N ILE A 249 12.10 -45.77 -17.56
CA ILE A 249 10.94 -45.18 -18.24
C ILE A 249 10.20 -46.15 -19.16
N ASN A 250 10.72 -47.36 -19.36
CA ASN A 250 10.04 -48.41 -20.11
C ASN A 250 10.44 -49.81 -19.67
N ASP A 251 9.68 -50.82 -20.12
CA ASP A 251 9.91 -52.24 -19.83
C ASP A 251 11.22 -52.80 -20.43
N LYS A 252 11.87 -52.04 -21.32
CA LYS A 252 13.16 -52.41 -21.94
C LYS A 252 14.37 -51.95 -21.12
N GLY A 253 14.14 -51.31 -19.97
CA GLY A 253 15.20 -50.82 -19.08
C GLY A 253 15.87 -49.53 -19.56
N LEU A 254 15.23 -48.77 -20.46
CA LEU A 254 15.66 -47.43 -20.83
C LEU A 254 15.53 -46.52 -19.62
N ARG A 255 16.54 -45.69 -19.37
CA ARG A 255 16.57 -44.75 -18.25
C ARG A 255 16.27 -43.33 -18.71
N LEU A 256 15.70 -42.52 -17.84
CA LEU A 256 15.30 -41.14 -18.13
C LEU A 256 16.49 -40.29 -18.60
N GLY A 257 17.64 -40.38 -17.93
CA GLY A 257 18.84 -39.62 -18.33
C GLY A 257 19.46 -40.02 -19.69
N GLN A 258 18.96 -41.09 -20.33
CA GLN A 258 19.40 -41.49 -21.68
C GLN A 258 18.61 -40.80 -22.79
N VAL A 259 17.47 -40.20 -22.47
CA VAL A 259 16.56 -39.55 -23.43
C VAL A 259 16.17 -38.12 -23.03
N ALA A 260 16.41 -37.74 -21.77
CA ALA A 260 16.10 -36.44 -21.22
C ALA A 260 17.37 -35.69 -20.81
N ILE A 261 17.32 -34.37 -20.95
CA ILE A 261 18.23 -33.44 -20.31
C ILE A 261 17.57 -33.07 -18.97
N ILE A 262 18.24 -33.35 -17.86
CA ILE A 262 17.72 -33.10 -16.50
C ILE A 262 18.64 -32.08 -15.85
N ASP A 263 18.15 -30.86 -15.72
CA ASP A 263 18.91 -29.76 -15.14
C ASP A 263 18.19 -29.18 -13.93
N LYS A 264 18.97 -28.64 -13.00
CA LYS A 264 18.49 -27.86 -11.88
C LYS A 264 18.59 -26.39 -12.25
N VAL A 265 17.44 -25.73 -12.40
CA VAL A 265 17.36 -24.35 -12.88
C VAL A 265 16.61 -23.48 -11.88
N GLU A 266 16.82 -22.17 -11.94
CA GLU A 266 15.95 -21.25 -11.20
C GLU A 266 14.54 -21.32 -11.76
N GLY A 267 13.54 -21.35 -10.87
CA GLY A 267 12.15 -21.33 -11.29
C GLY A 267 11.85 -20.08 -12.13
N GLU A 268 11.03 -20.23 -13.16
CA GLU A 268 10.78 -19.16 -14.13
C GLU A 268 10.22 -17.90 -13.45
N MET A 269 10.89 -16.76 -13.67
CA MET A 269 10.44 -15.44 -13.26
C MET A 269 10.23 -14.57 -14.51
N ARG A 270 9.10 -13.86 -14.55
CA ARG A 270 8.74 -12.93 -15.63
C ARG A 270 8.98 -11.46 -15.25
N TRP A 271 9.87 -11.25 -14.29
CA TRP A 271 10.22 -9.95 -13.74
C TRP A 271 11.53 -10.06 -12.94
N GLY A 272 12.23 -8.94 -12.82
CA GLY A 272 13.49 -8.82 -12.09
C GLY A 272 13.65 -7.46 -11.42
N ARG A 273 14.75 -7.32 -10.68
CA ARG A 273 15.10 -6.12 -9.91
C ARG A 273 16.59 -5.91 -9.91
N HIS A 274 16.98 -4.64 -10.02
CA HIS A 274 18.35 -4.21 -9.80
C HIS A 274 18.43 -3.19 -8.66
N LEU A 275 19.53 -3.22 -7.92
CA LEU A 275 19.97 -2.17 -7.01
C LEU A 275 21.40 -1.81 -7.38
N ASN A 276 21.61 -0.56 -7.78
CA ASN A 276 22.91 -0.02 -8.22
C ASN A 276 23.58 -0.96 -9.24
N HIS A 277 22.86 -1.27 -10.33
CA HIS A 277 23.28 -2.15 -11.43
C HIS A 277 23.47 -3.64 -11.08
N ALA A 278 23.34 -4.04 -9.82
CA ALA A 278 23.43 -5.44 -9.39
C ALA A 278 22.04 -6.08 -9.16
N PRO A 279 21.85 -7.39 -9.43
CA PRO A 279 20.61 -8.11 -9.12
C PRO A 279 20.20 -7.96 -7.65
N ALA A 280 18.91 -7.71 -7.41
CA ALA A 280 18.40 -7.42 -6.09
C ALA A 280 17.16 -8.25 -5.74
N ILE A 281 17.06 -8.63 -4.46
CA ILE A 281 15.92 -9.35 -3.89
C ILE A 281 15.24 -8.43 -2.87
N SER A 282 13.92 -8.38 -2.87
CA SER A 282 13.14 -7.71 -1.84
C SER A 282 12.98 -8.59 -0.62
N LEU A 283 13.24 -8.01 0.54
CA LEU A 283 12.95 -8.59 1.85
C LEU A 283 11.86 -7.73 2.51
N GLU A 284 10.67 -8.29 2.64
CA GLU A 284 9.52 -7.62 3.24
C GLU A 284 9.19 -8.27 4.57
N VAL A 285 9.19 -7.50 5.65
CA VAL A 285 8.88 -7.99 7.00
C VAL A 285 7.55 -7.40 7.46
N SER A 286 6.56 -8.28 7.62
CA SER A 286 5.24 -7.96 8.13
C SER A 286 5.10 -8.27 9.62
N GLN A 287 4.43 -7.41 10.37
CA GLN A 287 4.16 -7.60 11.80
C GLN A 287 2.92 -8.46 12.07
N GLN A 288 2.87 -9.08 13.24
CA GLN A 288 1.64 -9.69 13.75
C GLN A 288 0.64 -8.61 14.18
N SER A 289 -0.66 -8.92 14.06
CA SER A 289 -1.71 -8.02 14.51
C SER A 289 -1.57 -7.71 16.02
N GLY A 290 -1.61 -6.43 16.38
CA GLY A 290 -1.45 -5.95 17.77
C GLY A 290 -0.02 -5.89 18.30
N ALA A 291 1.00 -6.23 17.50
CA ALA A 291 2.39 -6.08 17.89
C ALA A 291 2.83 -4.59 17.93
N ASN A 292 3.84 -4.27 18.75
CA ASN A 292 4.39 -2.92 18.81
C ASN A 292 5.43 -2.69 17.71
N THR A 293 5.06 -1.94 16.67
CA THR A 293 5.89 -1.66 15.48
C THR A 293 7.32 -1.23 15.83
N VAL A 294 7.48 -0.26 16.74
CA VAL A 294 8.80 0.29 17.13
C VAL A 294 9.69 -0.77 17.75
N ASN A 295 9.14 -1.58 18.67
CA ASN A 295 9.88 -2.66 19.32
C ASN A 295 10.28 -3.75 18.33
N VAL A 296 9.37 -4.14 17.43
CA VAL A 296 9.64 -5.17 16.42
C VAL A 296 10.71 -4.68 15.44
N CYS A 297 10.58 -3.47 14.87
CA CYS A 297 11.59 -2.88 13.99
C CYS A 297 12.96 -2.75 14.66
N ARG A 298 13.03 -2.39 15.95
CA ARG A 298 14.29 -2.35 16.70
C ARG A 298 14.94 -3.72 16.83
N LYS A 299 14.18 -4.76 17.18
CA LYS A 299 14.69 -6.15 17.21
C LYS A 299 15.13 -6.63 15.82
N ILE A 300 14.37 -6.27 14.77
CA ILE A 300 14.76 -6.60 13.40
C ILE A 300 16.09 -5.94 13.05
N ARG A 301 16.28 -4.64 13.35
CA ARG A 301 17.57 -3.93 13.14
C ARG A 301 18.72 -4.64 13.86
N GLU A 302 18.54 -5.03 15.12
CA GLU A 302 19.55 -5.76 15.89
C GLU A 302 19.92 -7.10 15.22
N VAL A 303 18.95 -7.82 14.67
CA VAL A 303 19.19 -9.09 13.96
C VAL A 303 19.81 -8.83 12.58
N VAL A 304 19.38 -7.79 11.87
CA VAL A 304 19.97 -7.36 10.59
C VAL A 304 21.44 -7.00 10.74
N GLU A 305 21.82 -6.25 11.79
CA GLU A 305 23.22 -5.94 12.10
C GLU A 305 24.03 -7.21 12.40
N GLN A 306 23.43 -8.21 13.05
CA GLN A 306 24.07 -9.52 13.27
C GLN A 306 24.24 -10.31 11.97
N ILE A 307 23.24 -10.27 11.09
CA ILE A 307 23.25 -10.93 9.77
C ILE A 307 24.33 -10.31 8.88
N GLN A 308 24.43 -8.98 8.82
CA GLN A 308 25.49 -8.29 8.07
C GLN A 308 26.91 -8.61 8.61
N GLY A 309 27.02 -8.96 9.89
CA GLY A 309 28.28 -9.38 10.50
C GLY A 309 28.62 -10.87 10.34
N ASP A 310 27.75 -11.68 9.71
CA ASP A 310 27.99 -13.11 9.50
C ASP A 310 29.00 -13.33 8.36
N PRO A 311 30.13 -14.01 8.60
CA PRO A 311 31.10 -14.32 7.54
C PRO A 311 30.54 -15.13 6.37
N GLN A 312 29.44 -15.87 6.57
CA GLN A 312 28.79 -16.63 5.50
C GLN A 312 27.98 -15.76 4.53
N LEU A 313 27.75 -14.49 4.86
CA LEU A 313 27.03 -13.52 4.05
C LEU A 313 27.97 -12.40 3.54
N GLU A 314 29.28 -12.64 3.58
CA GLU A 314 30.27 -11.68 3.06
C GLU A 314 30.03 -11.43 1.56
N GLY A 315 29.87 -10.16 1.18
CA GLY A 315 29.54 -9.75 -0.19
C GLY A 315 28.05 -9.61 -0.49
N ILE A 316 27.17 -9.93 0.47
CA ILE A 316 25.73 -9.69 0.39
C ILE A 316 25.40 -8.41 1.15
N ASP A 317 24.99 -7.38 0.43
CA ASP A 317 24.58 -6.09 0.98
C ASP A 317 23.08 -6.12 1.29
N LEU A 318 22.73 -5.89 2.56
CA LEU A 318 21.34 -5.73 3.00
C LEU A 318 21.04 -4.25 3.27
N LEU A 319 20.38 -3.58 2.33
CA LEU A 319 19.99 -2.18 2.45
C LEU A 319 18.56 -2.05 2.97
N VAL A 320 18.37 -1.49 4.16
CA VAL A 320 17.03 -1.20 4.71
C VAL A 320 16.50 0.09 4.10
N TRP A 321 15.49 -0.02 3.24
CA TRP A 321 14.90 1.10 2.50
C TRP A 321 13.79 1.79 3.27
N GLN A 322 12.93 1.00 3.93
CA GLN A 322 11.87 1.52 4.80
C GLN A 322 11.96 0.86 6.17
N ASP A 323 11.92 1.71 7.20
CA ASP A 323 11.80 1.30 8.60
C ASP A 323 10.73 2.19 9.25
N GLN A 324 9.54 1.63 9.44
CA GLN A 324 8.45 2.33 10.11
C GLN A 324 8.78 2.66 11.57
N GLY A 325 9.57 1.82 12.24
CA GLY A 325 10.02 2.05 13.61
C GLY A 325 10.87 3.30 13.73
N LYS A 326 11.87 3.47 12.86
CA LYS A 326 12.72 4.69 12.82
C LYS A 326 11.89 5.94 12.51
N MET A 327 10.89 5.82 11.62
CA MET A 327 9.96 6.91 11.34
C MET A 327 9.20 7.34 12.60
N ILE A 328 8.56 6.40 13.29
CA ILE A 328 7.83 6.67 14.54
C ILE A 328 8.77 7.26 15.61
N GLU A 329 9.96 6.68 15.80
CA GLU A 329 10.98 7.19 16.73
C GLU A 329 11.35 8.65 16.42
N SER A 330 11.53 8.98 15.14
CA SER A 330 11.83 10.35 14.70
C SER A 330 10.67 11.31 14.96
N SER A 331 9.42 10.90 14.70
CA SER A 331 8.23 11.72 14.97
C SER A 331 8.02 11.94 16.47
N ILE A 332 8.26 10.93 17.31
CA ILE A 332 8.25 11.07 18.78
C ILE A 332 9.37 12.01 19.24
N GLY A 333 10.57 11.91 18.63
CA GLY A 333 11.69 12.80 18.89
C GLY A 333 11.36 14.26 18.56
N GLN A 334 10.81 14.51 17.37
CA GLN A 334 10.34 15.82 16.95
C GLN A 334 9.22 16.35 17.86
N LEU A 335 8.29 15.48 18.30
CA LEU A 335 7.26 15.83 19.28
C LEU A 335 7.85 16.24 20.63
N ARG A 336 8.82 15.48 21.13
CA ARG A 336 9.55 15.81 22.36
C ARG A 336 10.23 17.17 22.22
N ASP A 337 10.95 17.40 21.13
CA ASP A 337 11.75 18.60 20.93
C ASP A 337 10.86 19.83 20.74
N ALA A 338 9.82 19.74 19.90
CA ALA A 338 8.82 20.79 19.74
C ALA A 338 8.06 21.06 21.05
N GLY A 339 7.72 20.02 21.81
CA GLY A 339 7.07 20.15 23.12
C GLY A 339 7.95 20.86 24.15
N ILE A 340 9.26 20.57 24.19
CA ILE A 340 10.22 21.24 25.07
C ILE A 340 10.37 22.72 24.67
N VAL A 341 10.54 23.00 23.37
CA VAL A 341 10.70 24.38 22.86
C VAL A 341 9.42 25.19 23.07
N GLY A 342 8.26 24.65 22.67
CA GLY A 342 6.96 25.29 22.80
C GLY A 342 6.55 25.48 24.26
N GLY A 343 6.73 24.45 25.10
CA GLY A 343 6.50 24.54 26.54
C GLY A 343 7.45 25.54 27.22
N GLY A 344 8.72 25.56 26.84
CA GLY A 344 9.70 26.53 27.32
C GLY A 344 9.33 27.97 26.95
N LEU A 345 8.97 28.22 25.70
CA LEU A 345 8.46 29.52 25.23
C LEU A 345 7.19 29.92 25.98
N ALA A 346 6.23 29.00 26.16
CA ALA A 346 5.02 29.26 26.92
C ALA A 346 5.34 29.64 28.38
N LEU A 347 6.26 28.94 29.03
CA LEU A 347 6.71 29.28 30.39
C LEU A 347 7.38 30.65 30.46
N ILE A 348 8.21 31.02 29.47
CA ILE A 348 8.85 32.33 29.39
C ILE A 348 7.79 33.43 29.24
N VAL A 349 6.84 33.27 28.32
CA VAL A 349 5.74 34.21 28.10
C VAL A 349 4.88 34.32 29.36
N LEU A 350 4.49 33.19 29.96
CA LEU A 350 3.73 33.15 31.20
C LEU A 350 4.47 33.85 32.35
N MET A 351 5.77 33.65 32.50
CA MET A 351 6.59 34.32 33.50
C MET A 351 6.64 35.84 33.28
N LEU A 352 6.68 36.28 32.03
CA LEU A 352 6.65 37.70 31.65
C LEU A 352 5.31 38.37 32.06
N PHE A 353 4.18 37.69 31.84
CA PHE A 353 2.85 38.19 32.19
C PHE A 353 2.50 38.04 33.68
N LEU A 354 2.66 36.84 34.26
CA LEU A 354 2.25 36.53 35.63
C LEU A 354 3.27 37.01 36.68
N ARG A 355 4.56 37.15 36.30
CA ARG A 355 5.70 37.54 37.18
C ARG A 355 5.78 36.75 38.48
N ARG A 356 5.26 35.53 38.47
CA ARG A 356 5.16 34.67 39.65
C ARG A 356 5.50 33.23 39.29
N ILE A 357 6.69 32.80 39.71
CA ILE A 357 7.26 31.47 39.42
C ILE A 357 6.28 30.35 39.79
N SER A 358 5.63 30.46 40.95
CA SER A 358 4.69 29.42 41.41
C SER A 358 3.43 29.31 40.54
N ALA A 359 2.97 30.42 39.94
CA ALA A 359 1.82 30.42 39.03
C ALA A 359 2.23 29.87 37.66
N THR A 360 3.39 30.28 37.15
CA THR A 360 3.97 29.77 35.91
C THR A 360 4.25 28.27 35.98
N PHE A 361 4.83 27.78 37.07
CA PHE A 361 5.11 26.34 37.26
C PHE A 361 3.83 25.52 37.41
N LEU A 362 2.80 26.07 38.06
CA LEU A 362 1.49 25.41 38.16
C LEU A 362 0.85 25.20 36.77
N VAL A 363 0.86 26.24 35.92
CA VAL A 363 0.37 26.12 34.54
C VAL A 363 1.27 25.17 33.74
N GLY A 364 2.59 25.26 33.92
CA GLY A 364 3.56 24.35 33.31
C GLY A 364 3.29 22.88 33.61
N MET A 365 2.98 22.54 34.87
CA MET A 365 2.62 21.19 35.29
C MET A 365 1.21 20.77 34.83
N ALA A 366 0.30 21.70 34.58
CA ALA A 366 -1.02 21.38 34.05
C ALA A 366 -0.94 20.79 32.63
N ILE A 367 0.05 21.18 31.84
CA ILE A 367 0.27 20.67 30.47
C ILE A 367 0.52 19.15 30.47
N PRO A 368 1.59 18.60 31.08
CA PRO A 368 1.85 17.16 31.07
C PRO A 368 0.75 16.36 31.77
N ILE A 369 0.10 16.90 32.82
CA ILE A 369 -1.01 16.21 33.48
C ILE A 369 -2.22 16.09 32.53
N SER A 370 -2.51 17.13 31.75
CA SER A 370 -3.59 17.10 30.76
C SER A 370 -3.28 16.13 29.61
N VAL A 371 -2.03 16.10 29.13
CA VAL A 371 -1.60 15.12 28.12
C VAL A 371 -1.74 13.69 28.64
N LEU A 372 -1.25 13.39 29.86
CA LEU A 372 -1.40 12.05 30.46
C LEU A 372 -2.86 11.66 30.65
N THR A 373 -3.72 12.61 31.03
CA THR A 373 -5.16 12.37 31.15
C THR A 373 -5.79 12.09 29.78
N ALA A 374 -5.36 12.79 28.73
CA ALA A 374 -5.78 12.51 27.36
C ALA A 374 -5.31 11.12 26.89
N MET A 375 -4.07 10.72 27.18
CA MET A 375 -3.55 9.38 26.88
C MET A 375 -4.37 8.28 27.55
N ALA A 376 -4.77 8.48 28.82
CA ALA A 376 -5.66 7.55 29.51
C ALA A 376 -7.03 7.43 28.81
N ALA A 377 -7.57 8.55 28.32
CA ALA A 377 -8.82 8.54 27.57
C ALA A 377 -8.68 7.83 26.21
N LEU A 378 -7.56 8.05 25.49
CA LEU A 378 -7.27 7.37 24.22
C LEU A 378 -7.18 5.86 24.40
N HIS A 379 -6.51 5.39 25.46
CA HIS A 379 -6.40 3.97 25.77
C HIS A 379 -7.77 3.34 26.11
N LEU A 380 -8.64 4.06 26.82
CA LEU A 380 -10.02 3.60 27.09
C LEU A 380 -10.88 3.51 25.84
N MET A 381 -10.54 4.26 24.79
CA MET A 381 -11.20 4.23 23.48
C MET A 381 -10.53 3.25 22.51
N GLU A 382 -9.55 2.46 22.98
CA GLU A 382 -8.79 1.49 22.17
C GLU A 382 -8.12 2.12 20.93
N MET A 383 -7.77 3.40 21.02
CA MET A 383 -7.12 4.12 19.93
C MET A 383 -5.61 3.88 19.92
N GLU A 384 -5.03 3.83 18.73
CA GLU A 384 -3.58 3.72 18.53
C GLU A 384 -2.91 5.10 18.53
N LEU A 385 -1.64 5.15 18.93
CA LEU A 385 -0.78 6.31 18.74
C LEU A 385 -0.05 6.20 17.39
N ASN A 386 -0.48 7.02 16.44
CA ASN A 386 0.16 7.19 15.14
C ASN A 386 0.61 8.63 14.86
N THR A 387 1.35 8.85 13.77
CA THR A 387 1.87 10.17 13.37
C THR A 387 0.81 11.27 13.36
N LEU A 388 -0.40 11.01 12.84
CA LEU A 388 -1.49 11.98 12.83
C LEU A 388 -2.04 12.28 14.22
N THR A 389 -2.23 11.25 15.05
CA THR A 389 -2.67 11.45 16.44
C THR A 389 -1.60 12.14 17.30
N LEU A 390 -0.31 11.91 17.03
CA LEU A 390 0.81 12.62 17.67
C LEU A 390 0.83 14.09 17.24
N LEU A 391 0.58 14.39 15.97
CA LEU A 391 0.41 15.76 15.48
C LEU A 391 -0.81 16.43 16.14
N ALA A 392 -1.92 15.72 16.25
CA ALA A 392 -3.13 16.18 16.92
C ALA A 392 -2.87 16.53 18.39
N LEU A 393 -2.13 15.68 19.11
CA LEU A 393 -1.66 15.94 20.46
C LEU A 393 -0.76 17.17 20.52
N MET A 394 0.17 17.33 19.57
CA MET A 394 1.07 18.48 19.48
C MET A 394 0.31 19.80 19.33
N LEU A 395 -0.62 19.86 18.36
CA LEU A 395 -1.50 21.02 18.16
C LEU A 395 -2.35 21.27 19.40
N GLY A 396 -2.84 20.19 20.03
CA GLY A 396 -3.54 20.20 21.30
C GLY A 396 -2.74 20.88 22.41
N VAL A 397 -1.43 20.59 22.54
CA VAL A 397 -0.56 21.15 23.59
C VAL A 397 -0.52 22.68 23.58
N GLY A 398 -0.53 23.30 22.39
CA GLY A 398 -0.64 24.76 22.28
C GLY A 398 -1.92 25.31 22.92
N MET A 399 -3.04 24.62 22.71
CA MET A 399 -4.36 24.97 23.25
C MET A 399 -4.55 24.54 24.72
N LEU A 400 -3.77 23.57 25.22
CA LEU A 400 -3.87 23.07 26.60
C LEU A 400 -3.59 24.18 27.63
N VAL A 401 -2.76 25.16 27.28
CA VAL A 401 -2.31 26.20 28.22
C VAL A 401 -3.41 27.22 28.47
N ASP A 402 -4.21 27.54 27.45
CA ASP A 402 -5.16 28.66 27.45
C ASP A 402 -6.16 28.60 28.60
N THR A 403 -6.81 27.45 28.81
CA THR A 403 -7.83 27.30 29.86
C THR A 403 -7.21 27.46 31.26
N ALA A 404 -6.00 26.92 31.46
CA ALA A 404 -5.28 27.02 32.72
C ALA A 404 -4.77 28.45 32.99
N VAL A 405 -4.28 29.16 31.96
CA VAL A 405 -3.85 30.56 32.10
C VAL A 405 -5.00 31.44 32.58
N VAL A 406 -6.14 31.38 31.90
CA VAL A 406 -7.30 32.23 32.21
C VAL A 406 -7.80 31.98 33.65
N VAL A 407 -7.83 30.73 34.09
CA VAL A 407 -8.21 30.38 35.46
C VAL A 407 -7.18 30.90 36.47
N VAL A 408 -5.88 30.64 36.26
CA VAL A 408 -4.82 31.12 37.16
C VAL A 408 -4.79 32.64 37.24
N GLU A 409 -4.90 33.34 36.11
CA GLU A 409 -4.91 34.80 36.07
C GLU A 409 -6.09 35.37 36.85
N SER A 410 -7.30 34.81 36.68
CA SER A 410 -8.48 35.23 37.43
C SER A 410 -8.29 35.05 38.95
N ILE A 411 -7.71 33.92 39.37
CA ILE A 411 -7.42 33.65 40.79
C ILE A 411 -6.35 34.60 41.32
N VAL A 412 -5.26 34.80 40.60
CA VAL A 412 -4.16 35.71 40.98
C VAL A 412 -4.68 37.15 41.08
N ARG A 413 -5.54 37.57 40.15
CA ARG A 413 -6.18 38.89 40.18
C ARG A 413 -7.07 39.07 41.41
N ARG A 414 -7.87 38.07 41.78
CA ARG A 414 -8.71 38.09 43.00
C ARG A 414 -7.87 38.09 44.28
N ALA A 415 -6.80 37.30 44.32
CA ALA A 415 -5.85 37.28 45.43
C ALA A 415 -5.13 38.63 45.60
N ALA A 416 -4.79 39.30 44.50
CA ALA A 416 -4.20 40.63 44.51
C ALA A 416 -5.17 41.73 45.01
N MET A 417 -6.49 41.48 45.00
CA MET A 417 -7.50 42.36 45.62
C MET A 417 -7.62 42.17 47.15
N GLY A 418 -6.78 41.32 47.75
CA GLY A 418 -6.75 41.08 49.20
C GLY A 418 -7.70 39.98 49.70
N GLU A 419 -8.37 39.25 48.80
CA GLU A 419 -9.22 38.11 49.17
C GLU A 419 -8.38 36.96 49.79
N ASP A 420 -8.99 36.17 50.67
CA ASP A 420 -8.38 34.96 51.25
C ASP A 420 -8.08 33.93 50.14
N PRO A 421 -6.97 33.16 50.17
CA PRO A 421 -6.58 32.26 49.08
C PRO A 421 -7.67 31.28 48.64
N LEU A 422 -8.43 30.72 49.59
CA LEU A 422 -9.53 29.80 49.28
C LEU A 422 -10.72 30.53 48.64
N LEU A 423 -11.01 31.74 49.12
CA LEU A 423 -12.08 32.59 48.58
C LEU A 423 -11.72 33.09 47.18
N ALA A 424 -10.47 33.51 46.97
CA ALA A 424 -9.92 33.98 45.71
C ALA A 424 -9.92 32.86 44.66
N ALA A 425 -9.52 31.64 45.03
CA ALA A 425 -9.60 30.47 44.16
C ALA A 425 -11.05 30.16 43.78
N THR A 426 -11.96 30.16 44.76
CA THR A 426 -13.38 29.87 44.52
C THR A 426 -14.01 30.92 43.61
N ARG A 427 -13.90 32.21 43.93
CA ARG A 427 -14.53 33.28 43.17
C ARG A 427 -13.86 33.51 41.82
N GLY A 428 -12.52 33.44 41.77
CA GLY A 428 -11.74 33.58 40.55
C GLY A 428 -12.09 32.52 39.51
N THR A 429 -12.11 31.25 39.89
CA THR A 429 -12.54 30.18 38.98
C THR A 429 -14.01 30.31 38.58
N MET A 430 -14.89 30.65 39.52
CA MET A 430 -16.33 30.77 39.26
C MET A 430 -16.71 31.90 38.30
N GLU A 431 -15.87 32.93 38.22
CA GLU A 431 -16.02 34.05 37.28
C GLU A 431 -15.74 33.61 35.84
N VAL A 432 -14.72 32.77 35.63
CA VAL A 432 -14.25 32.38 34.30
C VAL A 432 -14.68 30.97 33.87
N ALA A 433 -15.24 30.15 34.77
CA ALA A 433 -15.62 28.78 34.47
C ALA A 433 -16.61 28.67 33.30
N THR A 434 -17.63 29.55 33.25
CA THR A 434 -18.62 29.53 32.15
C THR A 434 -18.01 29.96 30.82
N PRO A 435 -17.29 31.09 30.73
CA PRO A 435 -16.58 31.47 29.50
C PRO A 435 -15.60 30.40 29.00
N VAL A 436 -14.78 29.83 29.88
CA VAL A 436 -13.74 28.86 29.51
C VAL A 436 -14.36 27.55 29.02
N PHE A 437 -15.41 27.07 29.68
CA PHE A 437 -16.17 25.90 29.22
C PHE A 437 -16.81 26.15 27.86
N ALA A 438 -17.46 27.30 27.66
CA ALA A 438 -18.09 27.65 26.38
C ALA A 438 -17.05 27.75 25.25
N ALA A 439 -15.92 28.41 25.49
CA ALA A 439 -14.83 28.52 24.52
C ALA A 439 -14.25 27.15 24.14
N THR A 440 -14.07 26.26 25.12
CA THR A 440 -13.59 24.89 24.86
C THR A 440 -14.60 24.10 24.03
N LEU A 441 -15.89 24.20 24.38
CA LEU A 441 -16.95 23.51 23.66
C LEU A 441 -17.07 24.02 22.21
N THR A 442 -16.92 25.33 21.97
CA THR A 442 -16.90 25.86 20.60
C THR A 442 -15.75 25.27 19.78
N THR A 443 -14.57 25.09 20.38
CA THR A 443 -13.45 24.44 19.68
C THR A 443 -13.74 22.97 19.38
N MET A 444 -14.35 22.23 20.31
CA MET A 444 -14.76 20.83 20.05
C MET A 444 -15.82 20.73 18.94
N VAL A 445 -16.81 21.63 18.95
CA VAL A 445 -17.90 21.64 17.96
C VAL A 445 -17.39 21.91 16.54
N VAL A 446 -16.32 22.69 16.38
CA VAL A 446 -15.69 22.91 15.06
C VAL A 446 -15.16 21.62 14.44
N PHE A 447 -14.73 20.64 15.26
CA PHE A 447 -14.28 19.34 14.77
C PHE A 447 -15.41 18.32 14.61
N LEU A 448 -16.61 18.59 15.14
CA LEU A 448 -17.72 17.64 15.10
C LEU A 448 -18.16 17.27 13.67
N PRO A 449 -18.27 18.19 12.69
CA PRO A 449 -18.56 17.81 11.31
C PRO A 449 -17.52 16.83 10.77
N VAL A 450 -16.24 17.12 10.96
CA VAL A 450 -15.12 16.29 10.49
C VAL A 450 -15.14 14.89 11.12
N ILE A 451 -15.52 14.78 12.39
CA ILE A 451 -15.66 13.49 13.08
C ILE A 451 -16.83 12.65 12.51
N ILE A 452 -17.88 13.30 12.01
CA ILE A 452 -19.10 12.63 11.53
C ILE A 452 -19.06 12.36 10.02
N SER A 453 -18.31 13.14 9.24
CA SER A 453 -18.23 13.08 7.77
C SER A 453 -17.47 11.84 7.22
N GLY A 454 -17.49 10.69 7.91
CA GLY A 454 -16.66 9.49 7.67
C GLY A 454 -16.86 8.73 6.34
N GLU A 455 -17.21 9.43 5.27
CA GLU A 455 -17.46 8.85 3.94
C GLU A 455 -16.19 8.61 3.10
N SER A 456 -15.02 9.10 3.56
CA SER A 456 -13.74 8.90 2.85
C SER A 456 -12.59 8.61 3.81
N GLN A 457 -11.57 7.88 3.32
CA GLN A 457 -10.34 7.59 4.07
C GLN A 457 -9.69 8.86 4.64
N PHE A 458 -9.67 9.94 3.85
CA PHE A 458 -9.14 11.24 4.30
C PHE A 458 -9.97 11.83 5.44
N SER A 459 -11.30 11.75 5.35
CA SER A 459 -12.20 12.22 6.41
C SER A 459 -12.04 11.40 7.70
N GLU A 460 -11.86 10.08 7.59
CA GLU A 460 -11.57 9.19 8.73
C GLU A 460 -10.27 9.58 9.45
N HIS A 461 -9.21 9.87 8.68
CA HIS A 461 -7.94 10.38 9.22
C HIS A 461 -8.12 11.71 9.96
N LEU A 462 -8.78 12.68 9.36
CA LEU A 462 -9.05 13.98 10.00
C LEU A 462 -10.00 13.86 11.20
N GLY A 463 -10.95 12.92 11.15
CA GLY A 463 -11.84 12.58 12.25
C GLY A 463 -11.07 12.09 13.47
N SER A 464 -10.10 11.18 13.28
CA SER A 464 -9.22 10.72 14.36
C SER A 464 -8.42 11.86 15.00
N VAL A 465 -7.90 12.79 14.20
CA VAL A 465 -7.23 14.02 14.66
C VAL A 465 -8.18 14.90 15.47
N GLY A 466 -9.41 15.10 14.99
CA GLY A 466 -10.45 15.86 15.67
C GLY A 466 -10.85 15.27 17.03
N ILE A 467 -10.97 13.94 17.13
CA ILE A 467 -11.23 13.23 18.38
C ILE A 467 -10.09 13.46 19.36
N VAL A 468 -8.84 13.26 18.93
CA VAL A 468 -7.66 13.43 19.79
C VAL A 468 -7.54 14.87 20.31
N ILE A 469 -7.72 15.87 19.44
CA ILE A 469 -7.74 17.29 19.87
C ILE A 469 -8.86 17.53 20.88
N SER A 470 -10.07 17.03 20.61
CA SER A 470 -11.22 17.21 21.50
C SER A 470 -10.99 16.58 22.88
N LEU A 471 -10.45 15.36 22.94
CA LEU A 471 -10.06 14.70 24.19
C LEU A 471 -8.96 15.47 24.92
N THR A 472 -7.99 16.00 24.19
CA THR A 472 -6.86 16.76 24.74
C THR A 472 -7.31 18.07 25.38
N ILE A 473 -8.12 18.88 24.69
CA ILE A 473 -8.65 20.13 25.24
C ILE A 473 -9.70 19.84 26.32
N GLY A 474 -10.46 18.76 26.21
CA GLY A 474 -11.36 18.28 27.26
C GLY A 474 -10.62 17.92 28.55
N ALA A 475 -9.48 17.22 28.44
CA ALA A 475 -8.59 16.95 29.55
C ALA A 475 -8.01 18.24 30.14
N SER A 476 -7.58 19.21 29.32
CA SER A 476 -7.16 20.54 29.78
C SER A 476 -8.22 21.22 30.63
N LEU A 477 -9.46 21.26 30.12
CA LEU A 477 -10.60 21.89 30.79
C LEU A 477 -10.89 21.21 32.13
N PHE A 478 -10.82 19.87 32.17
CA PHE A 478 -10.98 19.12 33.40
C PHE A 478 -9.91 19.49 34.42
N VAL A 479 -8.62 19.48 34.03
CA VAL A 479 -7.49 19.83 34.90
C VAL A 479 -7.54 21.29 35.35
N SER A 480 -7.89 22.22 34.46
CA SER A 480 -7.92 23.65 34.73
C SER A 480 -9.06 24.09 35.64
N LEU A 481 -10.20 23.37 35.64
CA LEU A 481 -11.34 23.67 36.53
C LEU A 481 -11.30 22.91 37.85
N THR A 482 -10.41 21.92 38.02
CA THR A 482 -10.37 21.06 39.22
C THR A 482 -9.03 21.14 39.97
N LEU A 483 -7.93 20.69 39.35
CA LEU A 483 -6.60 20.65 39.98
C LEU A 483 -6.02 22.05 40.16
N VAL A 484 -6.06 22.88 39.12
CA VAL A 484 -5.47 24.22 39.12
C VAL A 484 -6.03 25.11 40.24
N PRO A 485 -7.35 25.23 40.45
CA PRO A 485 -7.92 26.03 41.54
C PRO A 485 -7.59 25.46 42.92
N MET A 486 -7.58 24.13 43.07
CA MET A 486 -7.30 23.45 44.33
C MET A 486 -5.86 23.70 44.80
N VAL A 487 -4.90 23.58 43.88
CA VAL A 487 -3.49 23.85 44.15
C VAL A 487 -3.26 25.36 44.37
N SER A 488 -3.89 26.20 43.54
CA SER A 488 -3.84 27.67 43.68
C SER A 488 -4.31 28.15 45.05
N ALA A 489 -5.39 27.57 45.60
CA ALA A 489 -5.92 27.92 46.91
C ALA A 489 -4.92 27.71 48.06
N ARG A 490 -3.90 26.87 47.88
CA ARG A 490 -2.86 26.59 48.88
C ARG A 490 -1.53 27.30 48.61
N ILE A 491 -1.19 27.51 47.34
CA ILE A 491 0.08 28.12 46.95
C ILE A 491 -0.01 29.66 46.93
N PHE A 492 -1.18 30.22 46.64
CA PHE A 492 -1.32 31.66 46.43
C PHE A 492 -1.66 32.44 47.71
N GLY A 493 -0.64 32.98 48.39
CA GLY A 493 -0.84 33.91 49.52
C GLY A 493 -1.24 35.34 49.12
N LYS A 494 -1.57 36.17 50.12
CA LYS A 494 -1.88 37.61 49.98
C LYS A 494 -0.60 38.39 49.63
N GLN A 495 -0.34 38.62 48.35
CA GLN A 495 0.69 39.56 47.92
C GLN A 495 0.21 40.37 46.71
N GLU A 496 0.49 41.67 46.73
CA GLU A 496 0.24 42.57 45.60
C GLU A 496 1.21 42.27 44.46
N VAL A 497 0.67 41.87 43.31
CA VAL A 497 1.47 41.72 42.08
C VAL A 497 1.64 43.10 41.46
N LYS A 498 2.86 43.66 41.53
CA LYS A 498 3.20 44.91 40.82
C LYS A 498 3.17 44.68 39.31
N LYS A 499 2.18 45.28 38.63
CA LYS A 499 2.09 45.28 37.16
C LYS A 499 3.35 45.91 36.56
N ALA A 500 3.80 45.37 35.43
CA ALA A 500 4.99 45.89 34.75
C ALA A 500 4.69 47.24 34.08
N ALA A 501 5.62 48.19 34.15
CA ALA A 501 5.44 49.53 33.58
C ALA A 501 5.17 49.50 32.06
N TRP A 502 5.84 48.60 31.32
CA TRP A 502 5.60 48.41 29.89
C TRP A 502 4.16 47.96 29.58
N PHE A 503 3.56 47.15 30.46
CA PHE A 503 2.20 46.66 30.31
C PHE A 503 1.17 47.77 30.48
N GLU A 504 1.41 48.72 31.41
CA GLU A 504 0.55 49.89 31.55
C GLU A 504 0.64 50.83 30.34
N SER A 505 1.85 51.04 29.80
CA SER A 505 2.04 51.79 28.56
C SER A 505 1.32 51.13 27.38
N PHE A 506 1.43 49.81 27.23
CA PHE A 506 0.73 49.04 26.21
C PHE A 506 -0.79 49.13 26.37
N ARG A 507 -1.33 48.92 27.58
CA ARG A 507 -2.75 49.07 27.89
C ARG A 507 -3.27 50.46 27.51
N ASN A 508 -2.51 51.51 27.84
CA ASN A 508 -2.91 52.88 27.54
C ASN A 508 -2.84 53.19 26.04
N ALA A 509 -1.93 52.56 25.29
CA ALA A 509 -1.88 52.63 23.84
C ALA A 509 -3.06 51.88 23.20
N TYR A 510 -3.33 50.65 23.64
CA TYR A 510 -4.47 49.83 23.22
C TYR A 510 -5.80 50.52 23.51
N SER A 511 -5.96 51.13 24.69
CA SER A 511 -7.17 51.89 25.04
C SER A 511 -7.40 53.10 24.13
N ARG A 512 -6.33 53.79 23.72
CA ARG A 512 -6.41 54.89 22.75
C ARG A 512 -6.77 54.39 21.36
N PHE A 513 -6.19 53.28 20.93
CA PHE A 513 -6.53 52.62 19.68
C PHE A 513 -8.00 52.18 19.65
N LEU A 514 -8.48 51.53 20.71
CA LEU A 514 -9.86 51.08 20.84
C LEU A 514 -10.84 52.26 20.86
N ALA A 515 -10.52 53.34 21.58
CA ALA A 515 -11.32 54.56 21.56
C ALA A 515 -11.42 55.17 20.15
N GLY A 516 -10.32 55.13 19.38
CA GLY A 516 -10.30 55.51 17.97
C GLY A 516 -11.17 54.59 17.10
N ALA A 517 -11.02 53.27 17.26
CA ALA A 517 -11.78 52.26 16.51
C ALA A 517 -13.30 52.35 16.76
N ILE A 518 -13.71 52.65 18.00
CA ILE A 518 -15.12 52.86 18.36
C ILE A 518 -15.62 54.20 17.81
N ARG A 519 -14.81 55.27 17.87
CA ARG A 519 -15.16 56.60 17.35
C ARG A 519 -15.43 56.57 15.84
N TYR A 520 -14.65 55.79 15.08
CA TYR A 520 -14.78 55.65 13.63
C TYR A 520 -15.37 54.30 13.22
N LYS A 521 -16.45 53.86 13.88
CA LYS A 521 -17.07 52.52 13.71
C LYS A 521 -17.25 52.05 12.26
N TRP A 522 -17.64 52.93 11.34
CA TRP A 522 -17.82 52.58 9.92
C TRP A 522 -16.49 52.34 9.21
N LEU A 523 -15.47 53.15 9.48
CA LEU A 523 -14.12 52.94 8.96
C LEU A 523 -13.56 51.61 9.48
N THR A 524 -13.77 51.32 10.77
CA THR A 524 -13.33 50.06 11.39
C THR A 524 -14.01 48.84 10.76
N LEU A 525 -15.32 48.93 10.47
CA LEU A 525 -16.05 47.87 9.76
C LEU A 525 -15.56 47.68 8.32
N VAL A 526 -15.29 48.77 7.60
CA VAL A 526 -14.76 48.70 6.23
C VAL A 526 -13.35 48.09 6.22
N VAL A 527 -12.48 48.49 7.14
CA VAL A 527 -11.13 47.92 7.26
C VAL A 527 -11.20 46.43 7.64
N ALA A 528 -12.09 46.05 8.56
CA ALA A 528 -12.29 44.65 8.92
C ALA A 528 -12.81 43.83 7.72
N ALA A 529 -13.82 44.34 7.00
CA ALA A 529 -14.33 43.70 5.79
C ALA A 529 -13.24 43.59 4.72
N ALA A 530 -12.48 44.66 4.47
CA ALA A 530 -11.38 44.65 3.52
C ALA A 530 -10.28 43.63 3.91
N ALA A 531 -9.97 43.49 5.19
CA ALA A 531 -9.04 42.47 5.69
C ALA A 531 -9.59 41.04 5.53
N THR A 532 -10.90 40.84 5.70
CA THR A 532 -11.54 39.54 5.42
C THR A 532 -11.55 39.24 3.92
N PHE A 533 -11.92 40.22 3.08
CA PHE A 533 -11.91 40.09 1.63
C PHE A 533 -10.50 39.98 1.05
N SER A 534 -9.47 40.50 1.72
CA SER A 534 -8.09 40.31 1.27
C SER A 534 -7.62 38.86 1.34
N VAL A 535 -8.31 38.00 2.10
CA VAL A 535 -8.09 36.54 2.07
C VAL A 535 -8.54 35.93 0.73
N MET A 536 -9.49 36.55 0.02
CA MET A 536 -9.94 36.08 -1.29
C MET A 536 -8.87 36.25 -2.37
N ILE A 537 -7.99 37.25 -2.23
CA ILE A 537 -6.92 37.56 -3.18
C ILE A 537 -5.92 36.38 -3.34
N PRO A 538 -5.31 35.81 -2.28
CA PRO A 538 -4.44 34.65 -2.44
C PRO A 538 -5.21 33.43 -2.97
N PHE A 539 -6.44 33.17 -2.52
CA PHE A 539 -7.25 32.05 -3.03
C PHE A 539 -7.56 32.17 -4.52
N GLN A 540 -7.82 33.38 -5.04
CA GLN A 540 -8.05 33.61 -6.48
C GLN A 540 -6.76 33.61 -7.30
N ASN A 541 -5.64 34.05 -6.74
CA ASN A 541 -4.34 34.07 -7.41
C ASN A 541 -3.67 32.68 -7.47
N GLY A 542 -4.41 31.60 -7.23
CA GLY A 542 -3.91 30.24 -7.35
C GLY A 542 -3.14 29.73 -6.14
N PHE A 543 -3.41 30.24 -4.92
CA PHE A 543 -2.90 29.63 -3.69
C PHE A 543 -3.52 28.23 -3.53
N ARG A 544 -2.79 27.22 -4.01
CA ARG A 544 -3.15 25.81 -3.91
C ARG A 544 -2.51 25.26 -2.64
N PHE A 545 -3.31 24.65 -1.78
CA PHE A 545 -2.77 23.71 -0.79
C PHE A 545 -2.33 22.48 -1.54
N ASP A 546 -1.03 22.35 -1.79
CA ASP A 546 -0.50 21.09 -2.27
C ASP A 546 -0.44 20.13 -1.08
N LEU A 547 -1.35 19.15 -1.08
CA LEU A 547 -1.31 18.07 -0.09
C LEU A 547 -0.30 16.99 -0.48
N SER A 548 0.47 17.20 -1.56
CA SER A 548 1.60 16.33 -1.94
C SER A 548 2.68 16.29 -0.84
N ASP A 549 2.83 17.36 -0.06
CA ASP A 549 3.78 17.46 1.07
C ASP A 549 3.48 16.48 2.22
N MET A 550 2.29 15.87 2.28
CA MET A 550 2.00 14.79 3.24
C MET A 550 2.48 13.41 2.77
N ASP A 551 2.97 13.29 1.54
CA ASP A 551 3.38 12.02 0.94
C ASP A 551 4.82 11.69 1.37
N TRP A 552 4.98 11.22 2.60
CA TRP A 552 6.23 10.71 3.18
C TRP A 552 6.91 9.59 2.35
N LYS A 553 6.25 9.12 1.27
CA LYS A 553 6.71 8.09 0.34
C LYS A 553 7.35 8.61 -0.94
N THR A 554 7.58 9.92 -1.13
CA THR A 554 8.11 10.48 -2.39
C THR A 554 9.58 10.89 -2.34
N ASN A 555 10.43 10.26 -1.51
CA ASN A 555 11.88 10.51 -1.50
C ASN A 555 12.63 9.93 -2.72
N PHE A 556 12.01 9.92 -3.91
CA PHE A 556 12.62 9.39 -5.12
C PHE A 556 12.10 10.08 -6.38
N ALA A 557 12.92 10.06 -7.43
CA ALA A 557 12.52 10.42 -8.79
C ALA A 557 12.30 9.14 -9.61
N ASN A 558 11.15 9.02 -10.28
CA ASN A 558 10.83 7.88 -11.13
C ASN A 558 11.19 8.14 -12.59
N VAL A 559 11.66 7.08 -13.24
CA VAL A 559 11.75 6.90 -14.69
C VAL A 559 10.86 5.72 -15.04
N SER A 560 9.85 5.94 -15.88
CA SER A 560 8.96 4.89 -16.40
C SER A 560 9.33 4.54 -17.83
N TYR A 561 9.24 3.25 -18.14
CA TYR A 561 9.58 2.68 -19.44
C TYR A 561 8.31 2.08 -20.03
N ASN A 562 7.79 2.71 -21.08
CA ASN A 562 6.61 2.21 -21.78
C ASN A 562 7.06 1.74 -23.17
N PRO A 563 7.18 0.42 -23.42
CA PRO A 563 7.50 -0.09 -24.74
C PRO A 563 6.32 0.12 -25.71
N VAL A 564 6.60 0.15 -27.01
CA VAL A 564 5.56 0.30 -28.05
C VAL A 564 4.91 -1.06 -28.39
N GLU A 565 5.57 -2.16 -28.06
CA GLU A 565 5.13 -3.54 -28.27
C GLU A 565 5.32 -4.33 -26.97
N GLY A 566 4.59 -5.44 -26.78
CA GLY A 566 4.77 -6.31 -25.62
C GLY A 566 6.12 -7.03 -25.65
N LEU A 567 7.10 -6.50 -24.91
CA LEU A 567 8.44 -7.08 -24.80
C LEU A 567 8.57 -8.01 -23.60
N ASP A 568 9.33 -9.10 -23.78
CA ASP A 568 9.76 -10.00 -22.71
C ASP A 568 10.63 -9.27 -21.68
N PHE A 569 10.56 -9.68 -20.41
CA PHE A 569 11.32 -9.05 -19.33
C PHE A 569 12.83 -9.04 -19.59
N ARG A 570 13.40 -10.01 -20.34
CA ARG A 570 14.83 -10.03 -20.66
C ARG A 570 15.23 -8.92 -21.63
N GLU A 571 14.36 -8.59 -22.58
CA GLU A 571 14.59 -7.43 -23.46
C GLU A 571 14.38 -6.12 -22.71
N MET A 572 13.40 -6.07 -21.80
CA MET A 572 13.21 -4.94 -20.90
C MET A 572 14.44 -4.72 -20.01
N GLU A 573 15.01 -5.79 -19.45
CA GLU A 573 16.22 -5.76 -18.62
C GLU A 573 17.41 -5.13 -19.34
N LYS A 574 17.65 -5.48 -20.62
CA LYS A 574 18.74 -4.88 -21.41
C LYS A 574 18.60 -3.36 -21.50
N VAL A 575 17.38 -2.87 -21.73
CA VAL A 575 17.12 -1.43 -21.84
C VAL A 575 17.21 -0.75 -20.49
N VAL A 576 16.70 -1.37 -19.43
CA VAL A 576 16.83 -0.87 -18.06
C VAL A 576 18.30 -0.77 -17.69
N THR A 577 19.09 -1.81 -17.91
CA THR A 577 20.54 -1.85 -17.64
C THR A 577 21.27 -0.73 -18.39
N GLN A 578 20.92 -0.51 -19.66
CA GLN A 578 21.49 0.59 -20.45
C GLN A 578 21.16 1.98 -19.85
N ILE A 579 19.94 2.19 -19.37
CA ILE A 579 19.55 3.45 -18.74
C ILE A 579 20.21 3.59 -17.36
N GLU A 580 20.33 2.51 -16.58
CA GLU A 580 21.06 2.50 -15.31
C GLU A 580 22.51 2.93 -15.49
N GLU A 581 23.23 2.38 -16.49
CA GLU A 581 24.59 2.78 -16.82
C GLU A 581 24.71 4.26 -17.17
N ILE A 582 23.71 4.81 -17.89
CA ILE A 582 23.67 6.23 -18.24
C ILE A 582 23.44 7.08 -16.98
N LEU A 583 22.52 6.68 -16.11
CA LEU A 583 22.25 7.38 -14.86
C LEU A 583 23.51 7.35 -13.96
N GLU A 584 24.17 6.20 -13.84
CA GLU A 584 25.42 6.06 -13.09
C GLU A 584 26.61 6.82 -13.69
N SER A 585 26.70 6.89 -15.02
CA SER A 585 27.74 7.68 -15.68
C SER A 585 27.54 9.18 -15.53
N ASN A 586 26.31 9.63 -15.26
CA ASN A 586 25.93 11.03 -15.12
C ASN A 586 25.68 11.45 -13.66
N ARG A 587 26.31 10.76 -12.69
CA ARG A 587 26.24 11.09 -11.25
C ARG A 587 26.61 12.53 -10.91
N GLU A 588 27.45 13.18 -11.72
CA GLU A 588 27.76 14.61 -11.58
C GLU A 588 26.53 15.51 -11.77
N VAL A 589 25.57 15.07 -12.61
CA VAL A 589 24.34 15.81 -12.92
C VAL A 589 23.21 15.42 -11.99
N ILE A 590 23.01 14.12 -11.73
CA ILE A 590 21.90 13.60 -10.92
C ILE A 590 22.19 13.58 -9.41
N GLY A 591 23.46 13.65 -8.99
CA GLY A 591 23.88 13.58 -7.60
C GLY A 591 24.10 12.15 -7.08
N GLU A 592 24.51 12.07 -5.81
CA GLU A 592 24.64 10.82 -5.06
C GLU A 592 23.26 10.23 -4.73
N GLY A 593 23.18 8.91 -4.55
CA GLY A 593 21.93 8.22 -4.21
C GLY A 593 21.88 6.78 -4.70
N ASP A 594 20.91 6.00 -4.24
CA ASP A 594 20.70 4.63 -4.71
C ASP A 594 19.79 4.63 -5.95
N ILE A 595 20.14 3.82 -6.95
CA ILE A 595 19.32 3.58 -8.12
C ILE A 595 18.73 2.19 -7.96
N TYR A 596 17.41 2.10 -8.06
CA TYR A 596 16.70 0.83 -8.00
C TYR A 596 15.79 0.69 -9.19
N SER A 597 15.86 -0.45 -9.86
CA SER A 597 14.96 -0.76 -10.95
C SER A 597 14.14 -2.00 -10.66
N TRP A 598 12.90 -1.98 -11.14
CA TRP A 598 12.04 -3.13 -11.22
C TRP A 598 11.51 -3.21 -12.64
N PHE A 599 11.55 -4.40 -13.22
CA PHE A 599 11.14 -4.64 -14.60
C PHE A 599 10.38 -5.96 -14.69
N SER A 600 9.41 -6.00 -15.59
CA SER A 600 8.62 -7.17 -15.95
C SER A 600 8.36 -7.15 -17.45
N ASP A 601 7.66 -8.15 -17.95
CA ASP A 601 7.11 -8.08 -19.31
C ASP A 601 6.30 -6.80 -19.50
N GLY A 602 6.53 -6.12 -20.63
CA GLY A 602 5.83 -4.90 -21.04
C GLY A 602 6.06 -3.66 -20.19
N ASN A 603 6.79 -3.73 -19.06
CA ASN A 603 6.82 -2.61 -18.12
C ASN A 603 8.09 -2.57 -17.27
N ALA A 604 8.68 -1.40 -17.10
CA ALA A 604 9.76 -1.20 -16.14
C ALA A 604 9.67 0.18 -15.48
N ILE A 605 10.25 0.28 -14.28
CA ILE A 605 10.44 1.51 -13.54
C ILE A 605 11.82 1.52 -12.88
N THR A 606 12.52 2.64 -13.01
CA THR A 606 13.74 2.96 -12.26
C THR A 606 13.46 4.11 -11.32
N ARG A 607 13.91 3.98 -10.08
CA ARG A 607 13.80 4.98 -9.01
C ARG A 607 15.19 5.43 -8.59
N VAL A 608 15.38 6.73 -8.54
CA VAL A 608 16.59 7.36 -8.02
C VAL A 608 16.28 7.94 -6.66
N TYR A 609 16.93 7.40 -5.62
CA TYR A 609 16.77 7.78 -4.22
C TYR A 609 17.93 8.70 -3.81
N PRO A 610 17.72 10.01 -3.69
CA PRO A 610 18.73 10.89 -3.12
C PRO A 610 18.92 10.63 -1.61
N PRO A 611 20.06 11.05 -1.03
CA PRO A 611 20.28 11.03 0.41
C PRO A 611 19.12 11.67 1.17
N GLN A 612 18.68 11.06 2.27
CA GLN A 612 17.51 11.50 3.05
C GLN A 612 17.55 12.98 3.46
N GLU A 613 18.75 13.54 3.63
CA GLU A 613 18.96 14.93 4.04
C GLU A 613 18.65 15.96 2.93
N LEU A 614 18.67 15.52 1.66
CA LEU A 614 18.47 16.36 0.47
C LEU A 614 17.11 16.14 -0.20
N ALA A 615 16.33 15.15 0.25
CA ALA A 615 15.09 14.70 -0.38
C ALA A 615 13.89 15.66 -0.16
N THR A 616 14.05 16.94 -0.45
CA THR A 616 12.98 17.95 -0.46
C THR A 616 12.21 17.90 -1.78
N GLU A 617 10.93 18.27 -1.78
CA GLU A 617 10.07 18.37 -2.98
C GLU A 617 10.71 19.20 -4.11
N GLU A 618 11.29 20.35 -3.75
CA GLU A 618 12.00 21.22 -4.71
C GLU A 618 13.23 20.54 -5.33
N TYR A 619 14.00 19.83 -4.51
CA TYR A 619 15.17 19.09 -4.98
C TYR A 619 14.76 17.93 -5.88
N LEU A 620 13.69 17.21 -5.55
CA LEU A 620 13.17 16.11 -6.35
C LEU A 620 12.59 16.59 -7.69
N ALA A 621 11.95 17.76 -7.71
CA ALA A 621 11.49 18.39 -8.94
C ALA A 621 12.66 18.74 -9.86
N ASP A 622 13.72 19.33 -9.31
CA ASP A 622 14.96 19.60 -10.03
C ASP A 622 15.66 18.32 -10.49
N LEU A 623 15.71 17.30 -9.64
CA LEU A 623 16.26 15.98 -9.94
C LEU A 623 15.52 15.32 -11.12
N ARG A 624 14.20 15.39 -11.16
CA ARG A 624 13.40 14.87 -12.29
C ARG A 624 13.74 15.59 -13.59
N VAL A 625 13.88 16.91 -13.58
CA VAL A 625 14.27 17.68 -14.76
C VAL A 625 15.68 17.30 -15.22
N LYS A 626 16.62 17.16 -14.28
CA LYS A 626 18.00 16.72 -14.54
C LYS A 626 18.03 15.32 -15.16
N ILE A 627 17.34 14.36 -14.55
CA ILE A 627 17.20 12.99 -15.10
C ILE A 627 16.61 13.05 -16.51
N GLY A 628 15.51 13.78 -16.69
CA GLY A 628 14.86 13.96 -17.99
C GLY A 628 15.79 14.53 -19.09
N SER A 629 16.77 15.35 -18.71
CA SER A 629 17.75 15.92 -19.66
C SER A 629 18.85 14.94 -20.09
N VAL A 630 19.10 13.89 -19.30
CA VAL A 630 20.14 12.89 -19.54
C VAL A 630 19.58 11.65 -20.25
N LEU A 631 18.27 11.40 -20.12
CA LEU A 631 17.62 10.22 -20.70
C LEU A 631 17.70 10.23 -22.25
N PRO A 632 18.20 9.15 -22.88
CA PRO A 632 18.25 9.03 -24.33
C PRO A 632 16.87 8.71 -24.92
N LYS A 633 16.69 9.02 -26.21
CA LYS A 633 15.57 8.52 -27.00
C LYS A 633 15.90 7.12 -27.50
N VAL A 634 15.35 6.09 -26.88
CA VAL A 634 15.48 4.70 -27.30
C VAL A 634 14.36 4.37 -28.31
N PRO A 635 14.67 3.91 -29.53
CA PRO A 635 13.65 3.49 -30.49
C PRO A 635 12.77 2.38 -29.91
N GLY A 636 11.44 2.46 -30.11
CA GLY A 636 10.49 1.47 -29.58
C GLY A 636 10.14 1.64 -28.09
N PHE A 637 10.70 2.66 -27.41
CA PHE A 637 10.41 2.95 -26.02
C PHE A 637 10.03 4.42 -25.82
N ASN A 638 9.02 4.64 -24.99
CA ASN A 638 8.67 5.95 -24.47
C ASN A 638 9.12 6.05 -23.01
N ILE A 639 10.33 6.58 -22.81
CA ILE A 639 10.94 6.72 -21.48
C ILE A 639 10.69 8.15 -20.98
N LYS A 640 10.01 8.28 -19.85
CA LYS A 640 9.65 9.58 -19.26
C LYS A 640 9.89 9.57 -17.76
N THR A 641 10.18 10.74 -17.20
CA THR A 641 10.13 10.93 -15.74
C THR A 641 8.68 11.15 -15.32
N SER A 642 8.22 10.51 -14.25
CA SER A 642 6.83 10.62 -13.79
C SER A 642 6.73 11.02 -12.31
N ASN A 643 5.59 11.62 -11.97
CA ASN A 643 5.22 11.99 -10.59
C ASN A 643 4.38 10.89 -9.92
N GLY A 644 4.27 9.71 -10.53
CA GLY A 644 3.37 8.65 -10.11
C GLY A 644 3.83 7.96 -8.82
N TRP A 645 2.90 7.72 -7.89
CA TRP A 645 3.11 6.83 -6.77
C TRP A 645 2.72 5.40 -7.18
N GLY A 646 3.68 4.48 -7.26
CA GLY A 646 3.45 3.06 -7.59
C GLY A 646 4.59 2.41 -8.38
N TRP A 647 4.70 1.08 -8.29
CA TRP A 647 5.50 0.27 -9.21
C TRP A 647 4.59 -0.12 -10.38
N GLY A 648 4.60 0.68 -11.45
CA GLY A 648 4.09 0.42 -12.80
C GLY A 648 2.77 -0.35 -12.92
N GLY A 649 1.69 0.27 -13.40
CA GLY A 649 0.47 -0.40 -13.86
C GLY A 649 -0.38 -1.17 -12.83
N ARG A 650 0.21 -1.69 -11.74
CA ARG A 650 -0.42 -2.50 -10.68
C ARG A 650 -1.26 -1.72 -9.68
N GLY A 651 -1.46 -0.44 -9.93
CA GLY A 651 -2.32 0.43 -9.16
C GLY A 651 -3.61 0.74 -9.89
N GLY A 652 -4.68 -0.04 -9.62
CA GLY A 652 -6.05 0.13 -10.13
C GLY A 652 -6.75 1.41 -9.66
N GLY A 653 -6.15 2.55 -9.95
CA GLY A 653 -6.48 3.83 -9.36
C GLY A 653 -5.45 4.81 -9.85
N GLY A 654 -5.61 5.20 -11.11
CA GLY A 654 -4.86 6.29 -11.69
C GLY A 654 -5.09 7.53 -10.84
N ARG A 655 -4.15 7.79 -9.92
CA ARG A 655 -3.96 9.12 -9.37
C ARG A 655 -3.74 9.99 -10.59
N SER A 656 -4.65 10.94 -10.82
CA SER A 656 -4.39 12.06 -11.71
C SER A 656 -3.10 12.71 -11.23
N SER A 657 -2.01 12.54 -11.96
CA SER A 657 -0.88 13.47 -11.86
C SER A 657 -1.44 14.87 -12.11
N ALA A 658 -0.85 15.89 -11.49
CA ALA A 658 -1.25 17.26 -11.77
C ALA A 658 -1.20 17.50 -13.29
N GLY A 659 -2.37 17.69 -13.92
CA GLY A 659 -2.48 17.85 -15.37
C GLY A 659 -3.01 16.64 -16.15
N THR A 660 -3.44 15.54 -15.53
CA THR A 660 -4.03 14.40 -16.27
C THR A 660 -5.45 14.07 -15.82
N ILE A 661 -6.37 13.83 -16.76
CA ILE A 661 -7.74 13.34 -16.54
C ILE A 661 -7.83 11.88 -16.98
N ASN A 662 -8.43 11.01 -16.17
CA ASN A 662 -8.71 9.63 -16.56
C ASN A 662 -10.18 9.48 -16.96
N VAL A 663 -10.43 9.16 -18.23
CA VAL A 663 -11.75 8.84 -18.78
C VAL A 663 -11.90 7.33 -18.80
N ARG A 664 -12.87 6.79 -18.06
CA ARG A 664 -13.19 5.36 -18.03
C ARG A 664 -14.32 5.06 -19.00
N LEU A 665 -14.05 4.24 -20.00
CA LEU A 665 -15.05 3.70 -20.91
C LEU A 665 -15.57 2.38 -20.34
N LYS A 666 -16.89 2.20 -20.30
CA LYS A 666 -17.56 1.00 -19.81
C LYS A 666 -18.41 0.37 -20.91
N GLY A 667 -18.45 -0.95 -20.94
CA GLY A 667 -19.22 -1.68 -21.95
C GLY A 667 -19.50 -3.13 -21.58
N ALA A 668 -20.48 -3.72 -22.26
CA ALA A 668 -20.80 -5.14 -22.09
C ALA A 668 -19.76 -6.08 -22.73
N SER A 669 -19.12 -5.68 -23.84
CA SER A 669 -18.12 -6.48 -24.55
C SER A 669 -16.74 -5.84 -24.44
N GLY A 670 -15.78 -6.58 -23.87
CA GLY A 670 -14.37 -6.17 -23.87
C GLY A 670 -13.82 -6.01 -25.28
N SER A 671 -14.17 -6.91 -26.20
CA SER A 671 -13.70 -6.87 -27.59
C SER A 671 -14.08 -5.59 -28.34
N LEU A 672 -15.29 -5.04 -28.12
CA LEU A 672 -15.68 -3.78 -28.75
C LEU A 672 -15.02 -2.58 -28.05
N LEU A 673 -14.76 -2.67 -26.74
CA LEU A 673 -13.96 -1.65 -26.05
C LEU A 673 -12.54 -1.58 -26.62
N ASP A 674 -11.99 -2.72 -27.05
CA ASP A 674 -10.69 -2.73 -27.71
C ASP A 674 -10.75 -1.88 -28.98
N ASP A 675 -11.78 -2.00 -29.81
CA ASP A 675 -11.89 -1.18 -31.02
C ASP A 675 -12.28 0.29 -30.73
N LEU A 676 -13.00 0.53 -29.65
CA LEU A 676 -13.58 1.83 -29.32
C LEU A 676 -12.56 2.76 -28.63
N ALA A 677 -11.78 2.25 -27.68
CA ALA A 677 -10.86 3.06 -26.88
C ALA A 677 -9.82 3.84 -27.72
N PRO A 678 -9.18 3.27 -28.77
CA PRO A 678 -8.23 4.00 -29.62
C PRO A 678 -8.91 5.09 -30.44
N LYS A 679 -10.15 4.85 -30.89
CA LYS A 679 -10.96 5.83 -31.63
C LYS A 679 -11.34 7.00 -30.73
N VAL A 680 -11.73 6.73 -29.49
CA VAL A 680 -12.04 7.77 -28.49
C VAL A 680 -10.78 8.51 -28.08
N SER A 681 -9.65 7.83 -27.82
CA SER A 681 -8.37 8.47 -27.50
C SER A 681 -7.92 9.42 -28.61
N SER A 682 -7.97 8.98 -29.87
CA SER A 682 -7.66 9.83 -31.03
C SER A 682 -8.61 11.01 -31.19
N TYR A 683 -9.89 10.83 -30.84
CA TYR A 683 -10.89 11.90 -30.85
C TYR A 683 -10.59 12.94 -29.76
N LEU A 684 -10.16 12.52 -28.57
CA LEU A 684 -9.81 13.41 -27.46
C LEU A 684 -8.55 14.23 -27.72
N LEU A 685 -7.58 13.71 -28.48
CA LEU A 685 -6.42 14.50 -28.96
C LEU A 685 -6.82 15.71 -29.82
N GLY A 686 -8.02 15.69 -30.42
CA GLY A 686 -8.55 16.81 -31.19
C GLY A 686 -9.12 17.95 -30.34
N VAL A 687 -9.25 17.76 -29.02
CA VAL A 687 -9.83 18.76 -28.11
C VAL A 687 -8.78 19.81 -27.74
N GLU A 688 -9.13 21.09 -27.92
CA GLU A 688 -8.25 22.22 -27.60
C GLU A 688 -7.89 22.23 -26.10
N GLY A 689 -6.60 22.10 -25.81
CA GLY A 689 -6.04 22.04 -24.46
C GLY A 689 -5.57 20.64 -24.04
N VAL A 690 -5.80 19.60 -24.86
CA VAL A 690 -5.21 18.26 -24.67
C VAL A 690 -3.84 18.20 -25.34
N ILE A 691 -2.82 17.78 -24.60
CA ILE A 691 -1.44 17.59 -25.08
C ILE A 691 -1.21 16.14 -25.53
N ASP A 692 -1.68 15.18 -24.73
CA ASP A 692 -1.43 13.76 -24.92
C ASP A 692 -2.66 12.96 -24.50
N SER A 693 -2.85 11.77 -25.09
CA SER A 693 -3.94 10.86 -24.76
C SER A 693 -3.45 9.43 -24.95
N GLU A 694 -3.28 8.73 -23.83
CA GLU A 694 -2.77 7.37 -23.79
C GLU A 694 -3.81 6.42 -23.20
N ILE A 695 -3.68 5.13 -23.51
CA ILE A 695 -4.52 4.07 -22.96
C ILE A 695 -3.60 3.20 -22.11
N PRO A 696 -3.55 3.40 -20.78
CA PRO A 696 -2.62 2.66 -19.92
C PRO A 696 -3.02 1.18 -19.84
N GLY A 697 -2.04 0.27 -19.87
CA GLY A 697 -2.26 -1.17 -19.70
C GLY A 697 -3.02 -1.80 -20.86
N ARG A 698 -2.59 -1.46 -22.07
CA ARG A 698 -3.14 -2.01 -23.31
C ARG A 698 -2.00 -2.35 -24.24
N ASP A 699 -1.06 -3.14 -23.73
CA ASP A 699 0.00 -3.69 -24.55
C ASP A 699 -0.63 -4.82 -25.36
N GLN A 700 -0.63 -4.69 -26.69
CA GLN A 700 -1.06 -5.78 -27.54
C GLN A 700 0.07 -6.79 -27.60
N VAL A 701 -0.25 -8.02 -27.22
CA VAL A 701 0.65 -9.16 -27.36
C VAL A 701 0.28 -9.96 -28.60
N ASP A 702 1.30 -10.44 -29.30
CA ASP A 702 1.13 -11.38 -30.40
C ASP A 702 0.67 -12.72 -29.84
N GLU A 703 -0.55 -13.13 -30.19
CA GLU A 703 -1.16 -14.40 -29.82
C GLU A 703 -1.20 -15.35 -31.02
N LEU A 704 -0.77 -16.59 -30.83
CA LEU A 704 -0.95 -17.67 -31.81
C LEU A 704 -2.14 -18.54 -31.41
N ARG A 705 -3.23 -18.44 -32.18
CA ARG A 705 -4.46 -19.20 -31.94
C ARG A 705 -4.48 -20.44 -32.81
N LEU A 706 -4.63 -21.61 -32.19
CA LEU A 706 -4.96 -22.85 -32.88
C LEU A 706 -6.47 -22.97 -33.02
N GLU A 707 -6.99 -22.79 -34.24
CA GLU A 707 -8.38 -23.05 -34.56
C GLU A 707 -8.54 -24.53 -34.97
N PRO A 708 -9.08 -25.40 -34.11
CA PRO A 708 -9.15 -26.82 -34.40
C PRO A 708 -10.12 -27.13 -35.54
N ASN A 709 -9.79 -28.14 -36.34
CA ASN A 709 -10.69 -28.69 -37.33
C ASN A 709 -11.69 -29.63 -36.65
N GLU A 710 -12.85 -29.10 -36.25
CA GLU A 710 -13.87 -29.84 -35.50
C GLU A 710 -14.36 -31.11 -36.23
N ASP A 711 -14.50 -31.06 -37.56
CA ASP A 711 -14.91 -32.21 -38.36
C ASP A 711 -13.88 -33.35 -38.31
N LEU A 712 -12.59 -33.01 -38.29
CA LEU A 712 -11.52 -33.99 -38.18
C LEU A 712 -11.47 -34.57 -36.76
N LEU A 713 -11.52 -33.72 -35.73
CA LEU A 713 -11.51 -34.15 -34.33
C LEU A 713 -12.70 -35.08 -34.03
N ALA A 714 -13.89 -34.75 -34.52
CA ALA A 714 -15.09 -35.58 -34.37
C ALA A 714 -14.94 -36.95 -35.04
N ARG A 715 -14.31 -37.03 -36.22
CA ARG A 715 -14.04 -38.31 -36.92
C ARG A 715 -13.01 -39.17 -36.19
N LEU A 716 -12.02 -38.53 -35.59
CA LEU A 716 -10.97 -39.19 -34.81
C LEU A 716 -11.43 -39.53 -33.39
N GLN A 717 -12.63 -39.12 -32.99
CA GLN A 717 -13.17 -39.26 -31.64
C GLN A 717 -12.28 -38.64 -30.57
N VAL A 718 -11.60 -37.56 -30.94
CA VAL A 718 -10.71 -36.79 -30.08
C VAL A 718 -11.44 -35.53 -29.65
N SER A 719 -11.33 -35.19 -28.37
CA SER A 719 -11.83 -33.91 -27.85
C SER A 719 -10.80 -32.79 -27.99
N GLY A 720 -11.26 -31.55 -28.13
CA GLY A 720 -10.37 -30.37 -28.10
C GLY A 720 -9.50 -30.31 -26.84
N ASN A 721 -10.02 -30.74 -25.69
CA ASN A 721 -9.26 -30.79 -24.43
C ASN A 721 -8.08 -31.77 -24.49
N GLN A 722 -8.21 -32.91 -25.17
CA GLN A 722 -7.09 -33.86 -25.34
C GLN A 722 -5.98 -33.25 -26.21
N VAL A 723 -6.35 -32.53 -27.28
CA VAL A 723 -5.40 -31.79 -28.11
C VAL A 723 -4.72 -30.68 -27.30
N ALA A 724 -5.50 -29.86 -26.60
CA ALA A 724 -5.01 -28.76 -25.78
C ALA A 724 -4.04 -29.24 -24.69
N ARG A 725 -4.37 -30.32 -23.96
CA ARG A 725 -3.48 -30.92 -22.95
C ARG A 725 -2.17 -31.43 -23.56
N SER A 726 -2.24 -32.11 -24.70
CA SER A 726 -1.05 -32.67 -25.37
C SER A 726 -0.11 -31.58 -25.89
N VAL A 727 -0.67 -30.50 -26.46
CA VAL A 727 0.08 -29.32 -26.90
C VAL A 727 0.63 -28.58 -25.69
N SER A 728 -0.18 -28.33 -24.65
CA SER A 728 0.23 -27.62 -23.44
C SER A 728 1.41 -28.31 -22.74
N MET A 729 1.40 -29.64 -22.58
CA MET A 729 2.53 -30.37 -21.99
C MET A 729 3.84 -30.23 -22.76
N ALA A 730 3.78 -30.02 -24.09
CA ALA A 730 4.96 -29.85 -24.91
C ALA A 730 5.55 -28.43 -24.79
N PHE A 731 4.71 -27.40 -24.76
CA PHE A 731 5.12 -25.98 -24.77
C PHE A 731 5.18 -25.35 -23.38
N ALA A 732 4.10 -25.43 -22.61
CA ALA A 732 4.05 -24.86 -21.27
C ALA A 732 4.72 -25.75 -20.22
N GLY A 733 5.05 -26.98 -20.62
CA GLY A 733 5.51 -28.02 -19.72
C GLY A 733 4.39 -28.59 -18.84
N SER A 734 4.72 -29.64 -18.11
CA SER A 734 3.87 -30.27 -17.12
C SER A 734 4.55 -30.17 -15.76
N ARG A 735 3.93 -29.44 -14.83
CA ARG A 735 4.33 -29.46 -13.43
C ARG A 735 3.92 -30.79 -12.82
N LEU A 736 4.91 -31.58 -12.41
CA LEU A 736 4.71 -32.88 -11.76
C LEU A 736 4.73 -32.74 -10.23
N SER A 737 4.50 -33.84 -9.54
CA SER A 737 4.64 -33.89 -8.08
C SER A 737 6.05 -33.46 -7.64
N SER A 738 6.12 -32.66 -6.57
CA SER A 738 7.40 -32.17 -6.06
C SER A 738 8.29 -33.31 -5.57
N LEU A 739 9.58 -33.19 -5.87
CA LEU A 739 10.64 -34.02 -5.34
C LEU A 739 10.85 -33.68 -3.86
N ARG A 740 10.48 -34.60 -2.97
CA ARG A 740 10.67 -34.40 -1.53
C ARG A 740 12.07 -34.81 -1.11
N THR A 741 13.03 -33.91 -1.30
CA THR A 741 14.41 -34.15 -0.83
C THR A 741 14.47 -34.02 0.70
N ARG A 742 15.59 -34.45 1.30
CA ARG A 742 15.79 -34.35 2.76
C ARG A 742 15.85 -32.91 3.27
N SER A 743 16.20 -31.95 2.41
CA SER A 743 16.39 -30.54 2.76
C SER A 743 15.26 -29.62 2.32
N ASN A 744 14.65 -29.88 1.16
CA ASN A 744 13.56 -29.05 0.64
C ASN A 744 12.73 -29.77 -0.45
N ASP A 745 11.49 -29.36 -0.64
CA ASP A 745 10.68 -29.83 -1.76
C ASP A 745 11.10 -29.06 -3.03
N MET A 746 11.42 -29.76 -4.11
CA MET A 746 11.74 -29.15 -5.41
C MET A 746 10.62 -29.46 -6.40
N GLU A 747 10.15 -28.45 -7.12
CA GLU A 747 9.18 -28.66 -8.20
C GLU A 747 9.89 -29.35 -9.40
N ILE A 748 9.15 -30.20 -10.11
CA ILE A 748 9.63 -30.86 -11.33
C ILE A 748 8.77 -30.34 -12.48
N ASN A 749 9.44 -29.79 -13.50
CA ASN A 749 8.79 -29.35 -14.73
C ASN A 749 9.29 -30.19 -15.91
N LEU A 750 8.37 -30.75 -16.68
CA LEU A 750 8.67 -31.63 -17.81
C LEU A 750 8.19 -31.01 -19.12
N GLY A 751 9.04 -30.91 -20.14
CA GLY A 751 8.69 -30.32 -21.43
C GLY A 751 9.67 -30.66 -22.55
N LEU A 752 9.49 -30.04 -23.73
CA LEU A 752 10.48 -30.12 -24.81
C LEU A 752 11.65 -29.17 -24.55
N VAL A 753 12.73 -29.33 -25.31
CA VAL A 753 13.83 -28.36 -25.32
C VAL A 753 13.35 -27.04 -25.93
N ASP A 754 13.79 -25.92 -25.35
CA ASP A 754 13.30 -24.59 -25.72
C ASP A 754 13.52 -24.29 -27.23
N GLU A 755 14.65 -24.77 -27.79
CA GLU A 755 15.02 -24.69 -29.21
C GLU A 755 13.95 -25.26 -30.16
N GLU A 756 13.24 -26.32 -29.76
CA GLU A 756 12.17 -26.95 -30.56
C GLU A 756 10.81 -26.24 -30.41
N THR A 757 10.72 -25.28 -29.49
CA THR A 757 9.49 -24.54 -29.19
C THR A 757 9.52 -23.06 -29.61
N ASP A 758 10.69 -22.54 -30.01
CA ASP A 758 10.91 -21.12 -30.31
C ASP A 758 10.39 -20.65 -31.69
N SER A 759 10.05 -21.57 -32.61
CA SER A 759 9.69 -21.22 -33.99
C SER A 759 8.30 -21.68 -34.42
N VAL A 760 7.49 -20.73 -34.90
CA VAL A 760 6.16 -20.96 -35.50
C VAL A 760 6.21 -21.91 -36.71
N THR A 761 7.36 -21.98 -37.40
CA THR A 761 7.53 -22.88 -38.55
C THR A 761 7.73 -24.33 -38.12
N GLU A 762 8.44 -24.54 -37.01
CA GLU A 762 8.68 -25.87 -36.44
C GLU A 762 7.41 -26.41 -35.78
N LEU A 763 6.67 -25.53 -35.10
CA LEU A 763 5.32 -25.76 -34.58
C LEU A 763 4.42 -26.45 -35.61
N LYS A 764 4.31 -25.92 -36.84
CA LYS A 764 3.42 -26.45 -37.89
C LYS A 764 3.70 -27.92 -38.26
N GLY A 765 4.96 -28.33 -38.26
CA GLY A 765 5.39 -29.69 -38.57
C GLY A 765 5.48 -30.61 -37.35
N MET A 766 5.28 -30.09 -36.14
CA MET A 766 5.40 -30.85 -34.90
C MET A 766 4.19 -31.76 -34.73
N LYS A 767 4.45 -33.06 -34.48
CA LYS A 767 3.44 -34.08 -34.21
C LYS A 767 3.21 -34.17 -32.71
N PHE A 768 1.94 -34.29 -32.33
CA PHE A 768 1.52 -34.44 -30.95
C PHE A 768 0.82 -35.78 -30.81
N ALA A 769 1.23 -36.56 -29.80
CA ALA A 769 0.53 -37.77 -29.40
C ALA A 769 -0.75 -37.37 -28.67
N ILE A 770 -1.88 -37.56 -29.33
CA ILE A 770 -3.21 -37.17 -28.83
C ILE A 770 -3.84 -38.32 -28.07
N THR A 771 -3.62 -39.53 -28.56
CA THR A 771 -3.93 -40.80 -27.90
C THR A 771 -2.74 -41.74 -28.06
N ASP A 772 -2.75 -42.87 -27.35
CA ASP A 772 -1.64 -43.85 -27.38
C ASP A 772 -1.27 -44.34 -28.79
N ASP A 773 -2.23 -44.31 -29.73
CA ASP A 773 -2.07 -44.81 -31.10
C ASP A 773 -2.14 -43.70 -32.17
N LEU A 774 -2.33 -42.43 -31.80
CA LEU A 774 -2.59 -41.33 -32.73
C LEU A 774 -1.65 -40.14 -32.51
N GLU A 775 -0.76 -39.95 -33.49
CA GLU A 775 0.11 -38.78 -33.59
C GLU A 775 -0.19 -37.99 -34.86
N LEU A 776 -0.50 -36.70 -34.70
CA LEU A 776 -0.80 -35.82 -35.84
C LEU A 776 -0.06 -34.50 -35.71
N PRO A 777 0.38 -33.90 -36.84
CA PRO A 777 1.00 -32.59 -36.82
C PRO A 777 -0.04 -31.50 -36.50
N ILE A 778 0.38 -30.42 -35.82
CA ILE A 778 -0.56 -29.36 -35.40
C ILE A 778 -1.34 -28.76 -36.58
N GLN A 779 -0.71 -28.67 -37.75
CA GLN A 779 -1.33 -28.15 -38.98
C GLN A 779 -2.47 -29.05 -39.50
N ASP A 780 -2.46 -30.34 -39.18
CA ASP A 780 -3.53 -31.26 -39.55
C ASP A 780 -4.68 -31.14 -38.53
N LEU A 781 -4.37 -30.82 -37.27
CA LEU A 781 -5.33 -30.63 -36.19
C LEU A 781 -6.11 -29.31 -36.28
N GLY A 782 -5.52 -28.29 -36.90
CA GLY A 782 -6.13 -26.99 -37.01
C GLY A 782 -5.28 -25.97 -37.75
N THR A 783 -5.85 -24.78 -37.94
CA THR A 783 -5.16 -23.63 -38.53
C THR A 783 -4.59 -22.75 -37.43
N LEU A 784 -3.28 -22.48 -37.50
CA LEU A 784 -2.63 -21.50 -36.65
C LEU A 784 -2.81 -20.09 -37.23
N VAL A 785 -3.49 -19.22 -36.48
CA VAL A 785 -3.77 -17.83 -36.83
C VAL A 785 -3.02 -16.92 -35.85
N GLN A 786 -2.19 -16.03 -36.37
CA GLN A 786 -1.59 -14.96 -35.56
C GLN A 786 -2.62 -13.84 -35.41
N ALA A 787 -2.87 -13.44 -34.17
CA ALA A 787 -3.83 -12.40 -33.81
C ALA A 787 -3.24 -11.52 -32.71
N GLU A 788 -3.58 -10.23 -32.71
CA GLU A 788 -3.29 -9.36 -31.58
C GLU A 788 -4.32 -9.63 -30.47
N ALA A 789 -3.83 -9.75 -29.24
CA ALA A 789 -4.64 -9.92 -28.04
C ALA A 789 -4.24 -8.92 -26.96
N PRO A 790 -5.15 -8.52 -26.07
CA PRO A 790 -4.78 -7.70 -24.93
C PRO A 790 -4.02 -8.52 -23.90
N ASP A 791 -2.97 -7.92 -23.33
CA ASP A 791 -2.19 -8.38 -22.19
C ASP A 791 -3.03 -8.55 -20.90
N GLU A 792 -4.04 -7.70 -20.73
CA GLU A 792 -4.97 -7.75 -19.60
C GLU A 792 -6.42 -7.39 -19.97
N ARG A 793 -7.37 -7.89 -19.18
CA ARG A 793 -8.80 -7.54 -19.26
C ARG A 793 -9.28 -7.04 -17.92
N LYS A 794 -9.85 -5.84 -17.89
CA LYS A 794 -10.35 -5.20 -16.67
C LYS A 794 -11.87 -5.05 -16.68
N ARG A 795 -12.48 -5.29 -15.52
CA ARG A 795 -13.92 -5.25 -15.30
C ARG A 795 -14.26 -4.49 -14.04
N TRP A 796 -15.32 -3.70 -14.11
CA TRP A 796 -15.81 -2.86 -13.03
C TRP A 796 -17.32 -3.05 -12.91
N ASP A 797 -17.76 -3.49 -11.73
CA ASP A 797 -19.14 -3.84 -11.43
C ASP A 797 -19.76 -4.76 -12.50
N ARG A 798 -18.97 -5.75 -12.95
CA ARG A 798 -19.32 -6.75 -13.98
C ARG A 798 -19.46 -6.21 -15.40
N MET A 799 -18.96 -5.00 -15.67
CA MET A 799 -18.83 -4.46 -17.02
C MET A 799 -17.37 -4.36 -17.40
N ALA A 800 -17.00 -4.69 -18.63
CA ALA A 800 -15.65 -4.44 -19.11
C ALA A 800 -15.39 -2.93 -19.09
N TYR A 801 -14.16 -2.52 -18.78
CA TYR A 801 -13.77 -1.12 -18.87
C TYR A 801 -12.36 -0.93 -19.40
N ALA A 802 -12.12 0.24 -20.01
CA ALA A 802 -10.81 0.72 -20.42
C ALA A 802 -10.62 2.15 -19.90
N ASN A 803 -9.42 2.48 -19.41
CA ASN A 803 -9.10 3.85 -19.01
C ASN A 803 -8.33 4.55 -20.13
N ILE A 804 -8.67 5.80 -20.40
CA ILE A 804 -7.93 6.71 -21.28
C ILE A 804 -7.37 7.82 -20.39
N SER A 805 -6.05 7.95 -20.33
CA SER A 805 -5.38 9.03 -19.61
C SER A 805 -5.12 10.18 -20.56
N VAL A 806 -5.70 11.33 -20.27
CA VAL A 806 -5.65 12.55 -21.09
C VAL A 806 -4.79 13.58 -20.37
N GLN A 807 -3.65 13.93 -20.94
CA GLN A 807 -2.79 14.99 -20.43
C GLN A 807 -3.27 16.35 -20.93
N LEU A 808 -3.54 17.26 -19.99
CA LEU A 808 -3.97 18.62 -20.23
C LEU A 808 -2.76 19.57 -20.30
N GLY A 809 -2.93 20.64 -21.07
CA GLY A 809 -1.99 21.73 -21.15
C GLY A 809 -1.91 22.60 -19.90
N LEU A 810 -1.07 23.64 -19.99
CA LEU A 810 -0.87 24.63 -18.93
C LEU A 810 -2.08 25.58 -18.73
N GLU A 811 -3.15 25.40 -19.53
CA GLU A 811 -4.41 26.13 -19.36
C GLU A 811 -5.15 25.70 -18.08
N ASP A 812 -6.21 26.44 -17.72
CA ASP A 812 -7.06 26.09 -16.58
C ASP A 812 -7.70 24.71 -16.82
N GLN A 813 -7.29 23.73 -16.00
CA GLN A 813 -7.70 22.34 -16.11
C GLN A 813 -9.23 22.18 -16.07
N GLN A 814 -9.96 23.06 -15.37
CA GLN A 814 -11.42 23.00 -15.33
C GLN A 814 -12.05 23.35 -16.68
N VAL A 815 -11.45 24.27 -17.43
CA VAL A 815 -11.93 24.67 -18.76
C VAL A 815 -11.68 23.55 -19.76
N VAL A 816 -10.48 22.98 -19.76
CA VAL A 816 -10.14 21.87 -20.66
C VAL A 816 -10.97 20.62 -20.32
N GLN A 817 -11.20 20.34 -19.04
CA GLN A 817 -12.09 19.26 -18.62
C GLN A 817 -13.52 19.44 -19.14
N ALA A 818 -14.10 20.64 -18.99
CA ALA A 818 -15.46 20.89 -19.48
C ALA A 818 -15.57 20.67 -20.99
N ARG A 819 -14.52 21.03 -21.75
CA ARG A 819 -14.44 20.74 -23.20
C ARG A 819 -14.35 19.24 -23.48
N VAL A 820 -13.58 18.49 -22.69
CA VAL A 820 -13.48 17.02 -22.80
C VAL A 820 -14.82 16.36 -22.50
N GLU A 821 -15.53 16.78 -21.46
CA GLU A 821 -16.87 16.29 -21.12
C GLU A 821 -17.88 16.60 -22.24
N GLU A 822 -17.83 17.81 -22.80
CA GLU A 822 -18.68 18.20 -23.94
C GLU A 822 -18.39 17.35 -25.19
N ALA A 823 -17.11 17.13 -25.51
CA ALA A 823 -16.70 16.27 -26.61
C ALA A 823 -17.20 14.83 -26.44
N LEU A 824 -17.06 14.25 -25.25
CA LEU A 824 -17.54 12.91 -24.93
C LEU A 824 -19.08 12.82 -24.95
N ALA A 825 -19.79 13.89 -24.57
CA ALA A 825 -21.25 13.95 -24.66
C ALA A 825 -21.75 14.02 -26.12
N GLN A 826 -20.97 14.63 -27.03
CA GLN A 826 -21.29 14.71 -28.45
C GLN A 826 -20.87 13.46 -29.25
N TYR A 827 -20.02 12.61 -28.68
CA TYR A 827 -19.57 11.37 -29.31
C TYR A 827 -20.72 10.36 -29.46
N SER A 828 -20.79 9.68 -30.61
CA SER A 828 -21.84 8.68 -30.89
C SER A 828 -21.50 7.32 -30.27
N TRP A 829 -22.01 7.07 -29.05
CA TRP A 829 -21.75 5.83 -28.31
C TRP A 829 -22.54 4.63 -28.87
N PRO A 830 -21.91 3.45 -29.03
CA PRO A 830 -22.63 2.20 -29.29
C PRO A 830 -23.58 1.84 -28.14
N VAL A 831 -24.64 1.08 -28.45
CA VAL A 831 -25.63 0.67 -27.44
C VAL A 831 -24.97 -0.18 -26.36
N GLY A 832 -25.18 0.18 -25.10
CA GLY A 832 -24.61 -0.53 -23.94
C GLY A 832 -23.20 -0.07 -23.55
N TYR A 833 -22.72 1.05 -24.11
CA TYR A 833 -21.44 1.66 -23.75
C TYR A 833 -21.67 3.03 -23.14
N SER A 834 -20.85 3.37 -22.14
CA SER A 834 -20.91 4.64 -21.44
C SER A 834 -19.50 5.06 -21.00
N TRP A 835 -19.40 6.27 -20.47
CA TRP A 835 -18.16 6.80 -19.94
C TRP A 835 -18.38 7.47 -18.58
N ASP A 836 -17.34 7.51 -17.76
CA ASP A 836 -17.26 8.33 -16.55
C ASP A 836 -15.81 8.80 -16.32
N LEU A 837 -15.61 9.75 -15.40
CA LEU A 837 -14.29 10.27 -15.03
C LEU A 837 -13.63 9.51 -13.86
N GLY A 838 -14.11 8.30 -13.56
CA GLY A 838 -13.67 7.50 -12.44
C GLY A 838 -14.16 7.98 -11.06
N GLU A 839 -14.00 7.13 -10.05
CA GLU A 839 -14.49 7.39 -8.69
C GLU A 839 -13.73 8.48 -7.92
N GLN A 840 -12.45 8.70 -8.20
CA GLN A 840 -11.69 9.76 -7.51
C GLN A 840 -12.24 11.16 -7.84
N TRP A 841 -12.84 11.34 -9.02
CA TRP A 841 -13.44 12.60 -9.41
C TRP A 841 -14.89 12.73 -8.93
N SER A 842 -15.68 11.64 -8.98
CA SER A 842 -17.02 11.63 -8.37
C SER A 842 -16.97 11.83 -6.85
N GLY A 843 -15.90 11.36 -6.20
CA GLY A 843 -15.60 11.64 -4.79
C GLY A 843 -15.27 13.10 -4.50
N ARG A 844 -14.64 13.85 -5.42
CA ARG A 844 -14.44 15.31 -5.26
C ARG A 844 -15.77 16.06 -5.26
N TRP A 845 -16.73 15.65 -6.08
CA TRP A 845 -18.08 16.23 -6.08
C TRP A 845 -18.90 15.81 -4.86
N ARG A 846 -18.87 14.52 -4.49
CA ARG A 846 -19.48 14.03 -3.23
C ARG A 846 -18.92 14.72 -1.99
N ASN A 847 -17.60 14.90 -1.90
CA ASN A 847 -16.99 15.64 -0.81
C ASN A 847 -17.43 17.12 -0.83
N ARG A 848 -17.52 17.75 -2.00
CA ARG A 848 -18.00 19.14 -2.12
C ARG A 848 -19.46 19.28 -1.69
N ASP A 849 -20.29 18.30 -2.03
CA ASP A 849 -21.70 18.25 -1.62
C ASP A 849 -21.83 17.94 -0.12
N SER A 850 -21.00 17.05 0.46
CA SER A 850 -21.00 16.77 1.91
C SER A 850 -20.60 17.97 2.78
N PHE A 851 -19.72 18.86 2.29
CA PHE A 851 -19.40 20.13 2.95
C PHE A 851 -20.48 21.21 2.73
N GLY A 852 -21.30 21.08 1.68
CA GLY A 852 -22.41 22.00 1.37
C GLY A 852 -23.73 21.62 2.02
N GLU A 853 -24.01 20.32 2.19
CA GLU A 853 -25.25 19.79 2.79
C GLU A 853 -25.27 19.90 4.32
N GLY A 854 -24.12 20.21 4.94
CA GLY A 854 -23.97 20.46 6.38
C GLY A 854 -24.15 21.92 6.82
N LEU A 855 -24.50 22.85 5.92
CA LEU A 855 -24.73 24.28 6.24
C LEU A 855 -26.19 24.72 6.11
#